data_AF-A0A0A2W475-F1
#
_entry.id   AF-A0A0A2W475-F1
#
_cell.length_a   1.000
_cell.length_b   1.000
_cell.length_c   1.000
_cell.angle_alpha   90.00
_cell.angle_beta   90.00
_cell.angle_gamma   90.00
#
_symmetry.space_group_name_H-M   'P 1'
#
loop_
_entity.id
_entity.type
_entity.pdbx_description
1 polymer ?
#
loop_
_entity_poly.entity_id
_entity_poly.type
_entity_poly.pdbx_seq_one_letter_code
_entity_poly.pdbx_strand_id
1 'polypeptide(L)'
;MNKNKFLKHIPWAILGIIGACCLAVVALRRGEHISALWIVVASVSVYLVAYRYYSLYIAQKVMKLDPTRATPAVINNDGLNYVPTNRNVLFGHHFAAIAGAGPLVGPVLAAQMGYLPGVLWLLAGVVLAGAVQDFMVLFISSRRNGASLGEMIKEEMGPVPGTIALFGCFLIMIIILAVLALIVVKALAESPWGVFTVCSTVPIALFMGIYMRFIRPGRVGEVSVIGIVLLVASIYFGGVIAHDPYWGPALTFKDTTITFTLIGYAFVSALLPVWLILAPRDYLATFLKIGVIVGLAIGIVILNPELKMPAVTQYVDGTGPLWKGALFPFLFITIACGAVSGFHALIASGTTPKLLACETDARFIGYGAMLMESFVAVMALVAASIIEPGLYFAMNTPPAGLGFTMPNLHELGGENAPMIMAQLKEVTAHAAATVSSWGFVISPEQILQTAKDIGEPSVLNRAGGAPTLAVGIAHVFHKIVPVADMGFWYHFGILFEALFILTALDAGTRSGRFMLQDLLGNFIPFLKKTDSLVAGIIGTAGCVGLWGYLLYQGVVDPLGGVKSLWPLFGISNQMLAAVALVLATVVLVKMKRTQYIWVTVIPAVWLLICTTWALGLKLFSSNPQMEGFFFMANQYKARIAAGGADLTAQEIANMNHIVVNNYTNAGLSILFLVVVYSIIFYGIKAWREARAAKKYLGQAARMLVGIPDYDTYVLHMQTNHPDQPPMTYKEFFRERQQARYGGDVTVLTGFLGAGKTTLLRHILHTQQEEKIAVIENEFGETPIDSQLIGDRATRITTLSNGCICCTRSSELEDALLDLLDSRDKGEIHFDRLIVECTGMADPGPILQAFFAHEIICERYLLDGVIALVDAVHADSQLDQFALAQSQIGYADRILLSKTDIAGESAQLIERLQRINARAPVYPLLHGNIDLGLLFNTRGFMLEENVVATKPRFHRIAPQHNEVSSIVVTLDYPVALSAVSSVMENLLSGFANNLLRYKGMLWIEDQPCRLLFQGVQRLYSADWDREWQADETPESTLVFIGISLPEAEIRDAFAGLKPTA
;
A
#
# COMPACT_ATOMS: atom_id res chain seq x y z
N MET A 1 -0.59 13.90 -24.41
CA MET A 1 0.86 14.20 -24.49
C MET A 1 1.07 15.06 -25.73
N ASN A 2 1.65 16.26 -25.60
CA ASN A 2 1.84 17.16 -26.74
C ASN A 2 2.87 16.51 -27.70
N LYS A 3 2.42 16.02 -28.88
CA LYS A 3 3.25 15.23 -29.82
C LYS A 3 4.61 15.91 -30.10
N ASN A 4 4.62 17.25 -30.08
CA ASN A 4 5.81 18.09 -30.28
C ASN A 4 6.91 17.97 -29.21
N LYS A 5 6.65 17.44 -28.00
CA LYS A 5 7.72 17.22 -27.00
C LYS A 5 8.44 15.89 -27.17
N PHE A 6 7.74 14.83 -27.56
CA PHE A 6 8.36 13.52 -27.79
C PHE A 6 9.28 13.54 -29.02
N LEU A 7 8.83 14.20 -30.09
CA LEU A 7 9.60 14.40 -31.32
C LEU A 7 10.95 15.10 -31.07
N LYS A 8 11.07 15.94 -30.03
CA LYS A 8 12.33 16.62 -29.68
C LYS A 8 13.41 15.70 -29.12
N HIS A 9 13.04 14.53 -28.60
CA HIS A 9 13.99 13.58 -27.99
C HIS A 9 14.41 12.46 -28.95
N ILE A 10 13.66 12.24 -30.04
CA ILE A 10 13.98 11.23 -31.05
C ILE A 10 15.38 11.44 -31.67
N PRO A 11 15.80 12.67 -32.05
CA PRO A 11 17.14 12.89 -32.60
C PRO A 11 18.26 12.49 -31.63
N TRP A 12 18.08 12.74 -30.33
CA TRP A 12 19.06 12.36 -29.31
C TRP A 12 19.11 10.85 -29.07
N ALA A 13 17.96 10.17 -29.14
CA ALA A 13 17.91 8.71 -29.08
C ALA A 13 18.61 8.08 -30.30
N ILE A 14 18.36 8.60 -31.50
CA ILE A 14 19.04 8.16 -32.73
C ILE A 14 20.55 8.40 -32.62
N LEU A 15 20.97 9.59 -32.18
CA LEU A 15 22.39 9.91 -31.98
C LEU A 15 23.05 8.96 -30.97
N GLY A 16 22.36 8.63 -29.88
CA GLY A 16 22.83 7.66 -28.90
C GLY A 16 22.99 6.25 -29.48
N ILE A 17 22.01 5.78 -30.28
CA ILE A 17 22.08 4.49 -30.99
C ILE A 17 23.24 4.48 -31.98
N ILE A 18 23.38 5.53 -32.79
CA ILE A 18 24.50 5.66 -33.74
C ILE A 18 25.83 5.65 -32.99
N GLY A 19 25.97 6.42 -31.92
CA GLY A 19 27.17 6.44 -31.09
C GLY A 19 27.49 5.06 -30.50
N ALA A 20 26.50 4.35 -29.96
CA ALA A 20 26.66 2.99 -29.46
C ALA A 20 27.06 2.00 -30.57
N CYS A 21 26.44 2.08 -31.75
CA CYS A 21 26.80 1.26 -32.91
C CYS A 21 28.22 1.56 -33.39
N CYS A 22 28.66 2.83 -33.43
CA CYS A 22 30.02 3.20 -33.77
C CYS A 22 31.03 2.64 -32.78
N LEU A 23 30.79 2.78 -31.47
CA LEU A 23 31.64 2.22 -30.42
C LEU A 23 31.68 0.69 -30.48
N ALA A 24 30.54 0.03 -30.70
CA ALA A 24 30.44 -1.41 -30.86
C ALA A 24 31.23 -1.91 -32.09
N VAL A 25 31.13 -1.23 -33.23
CA VAL A 25 31.89 -1.56 -34.44
C VAL A 25 33.40 -1.40 -34.19
N VAL A 26 33.82 -0.35 -33.49
CA VAL A 26 35.23 -0.15 -33.12
C VAL A 26 35.72 -1.29 -32.20
N ALA A 27 34.97 -1.61 -31.15
CA ALA A 27 35.32 -2.67 -30.20
C ALA A 27 35.38 -4.05 -30.88
N LEU A 28 34.35 -4.40 -31.66
CA LEU A 28 34.28 -5.68 -32.38
C LEU A 28 35.39 -5.81 -33.43
N ARG A 29 35.75 -4.73 -34.14
CA ARG A 29 36.87 -4.75 -35.11
C ARG A 29 38.23 -4.86 -34.45
N ARG A 30 38.38 -4.34 -33.22
CA ARG A 30 39.63 -4.45 -32.44
C ARG A 30 39.78 -5.81 -31.74
N GLY A 31 38.76 -6.67 -31.82
CA GLY A 31 38.74 -7.94 -31.08
C GLY A 31 38.67 -7.73 -29.57
N GLU A 32 38.14 -6.59 -29.10
CA GLU A 32 38.01 -6.32 -27.67
C GLU A 32 37.02 -7.31 -27.05
N HIS A 33 37.48 -8.09 -26.06
CA HIS A 33 36.61 -8.94 -25.25
C HIS A 33 35.70 -8.07 -24.37
N ILE A 34 34.46 -8.53 -24.14
CA ILE A 34 33.54 -7.86 -23.20
C ILE A 34 34.15 -8.00 -21.80
N SER A 35 34.76 -6.93 -21.31
CA SER A 35 35.33 -6.90 -19.97
C SER A 35 34.29 -6.55 -18.92
N ALA A 36 34.60 -6.84 -17.67
CA ALA A 36 33.76 -6.47 -16.53
C ALA A 36 33.47 -4.95 -16.50
N LEU A 37 34.39 -4.12 -16.98
CA LEU A 37 34.23 -2.67 -17.08
C LEU A 37 33.00 -2.28 -17.92
N TRP A 38 32.78 -2.94 -19.06
CA TRP A 38 31.64 -2.64 -19.95
C TRP A 38 30.31 -2.84 -19.23
N ILE A 39 30.17 -3.93 -18.47
CA ILE A 39 28.96 -4.23 -17.71
C ILE A 39 28.74 -3.18 -16.62
N VAL A 40 29.79 -2.85 -15.86
CA VAL A 40 29.70 -1.87 -14.76
C VAL A 40 29.30 -0.49 -15.29
N VAL A 41 29.97 0.02 -16.33
CA VAL A 41 29.66 1.34 -16.91
C VAL A 41 28.27 1.37 -17.54
N ALA A 42 27.87 0.33 -18.27
CA ALA A 42 26.53 0.23 -18.84
C ALA A 42 25.45 0.25 -17.75
N SER A 43 25.65 -0.49 -16.66
CA SER A 43 24.71 -0.58 -15.55
C SER A 43 24.55 0.77 -14.84
N VAL A 44 25.65 1.41 -14.47
CA VAL A 44 25.62 2.76 -13.86
C VAL A 44 24.93 3.77 -14.78
N SER A 45 25.21 3.72 -16.09
CA SER A 45 24.58 4.61 -17.07
C SER A 45 23.06 4.42 -17.14
N VAL A 46 22.59 3.17 -17.20
CA VAL A 46 21.15 2.84 -17.20
C VAL A 46 20.49 3.32 -15.90
N TYR A 47 21.11 3.10 -14.75
CA TYR A 47 20.57 3.52 -13.45
C TYR A 47 20.50 5.03 -13.32
N LEU A 48 21.53 5.78 -13.73
CA LEU A 48 21.51 7.24 -13.70
C LEU A 48 20.42 7.82 -14.62
N VAL A 49 20.24 7.27 -15.82
CA VAL A 49 19.18 7.66 -16.75
C VAL A 49 17.79 7.34 -16.17
N ALA A 50 17.59 6.12 -15.67
CA ALA A 50 16.34 5.70 -15.04
C ALA A 50 15.99 6.58 -13.83
N TYR A 51 16.96 6.85 -12.95
CA TYR A 51 16.77 7.74 -11.81
C TYR A 51 16.48 9.16 -12.26
N ARG A 52 17.18 9.69 -13.27
CA ARG A 52 17.00 11.08 -13.72
C ARG A 52 15.64 11.33 -14.37
N TYR A 53 15.18 10.41 -15.21
CA TYR A 53 14.01 10.60 -16.06
C TYR A 53 12.79 9.79 -15.62
N TYR A 54 12.92 8.48 -15.48
CA TYR A 54 11.77 7.61 -15.22
C TYR A 54 11.26 7.76 -13.78
N SER A 55 12.15 7.74 -12.78
CA SER A 55 11.74 7.96 -11.39
C SER A 55 11.14 9.36 -11.16
N LEU A 56 11.66 10.38 -11.85
CA LEU A 56 11.13 11.75 -11.80
C LEU A 56 9.74 11.83 -12.45
N TYR A 57 9.55 11.14 -13.58
CA TYR A 57 8.24 11.00 -14.22
C TYR A 57 7.23 10.35 -13.28
N ILE A 58 7.60 9.25 -12.61
CA ILE A 58 6.71 8.59 -11.63
C ILE A 58 6.40 9.55 -10.47
N ALA A 59 7.41 10.19 -9.90
CA ALA A 59 7.27 11.13 -8.80
C ALA A 59 6.34 12.32 -9.12
N GLN A 60 6.56 12.99 -10.25
CA GLN A 60 5.87 14.25 -10.60
C GLN A 60 4.58 14.06 -11.39
N LYS A 61 4.50 13.04 -12.25
CA LYS A 61 3.33 12.81 -13.12
C LYS A 61 2.43 11.70 -12.61
N VAL A 62 3.00 10.57 -12.22
CA VAL A 62 2.21 9.39 -11.82
C VAL A 62 1.69 9.52 -10.39
N MET A 63 2.54 9.86 -9.41
CA MET A 63 2.16 9.95 -7.99
C MET A 63 1.86 11.38 -7.52
N LYS A 64 2.52 12.41 -8.09
CA LYS A 64 2.50 13.80 -7.60
C LYS A 64 2.82 13.87 -6.10
N LEU A 65 4.09 13.65 -5.78
CA LEU A 65 4.63 13.90 -4.45
C LEU A 65 4.37 15.35 -4.04
N ASP A 66 4.02 15.54 -2.77
CA ASP A 66 3.68 16.83 -2.17
C ASP A 66 4.60 17.08 -0.96
N PRO A 67 5.52 18.06 -1.02
CA PRO A 67 6.42 18.38 0.09
C PRO A 67 5.70 18.96 1.31
N THR A 68 4.45 19.44 1.17
CA THR A 68 3.70 20.07 2.27
C THR A 68 2.89 19.08 3.11
N ARG A 69 2.77 17.83 2.64
CA ARG A 69 2.03 16.79 3.35
C ARG A 69 2.89 16.19 4.48
N ALA A 70 2.42 16.34 5.72
CA ALA A 70 3.01 15.67 6.87
C ALA A 70 2.91 14.15 6.73
N THR A 71 4.01 13.46 6.99
CA THR A 71 4.11 12.01 6.92
C THR A 71 3.76 11.36 8.26
N PRO A 72 3.50 10.04 8.30
CA PRO A 72 3.16 9.33 9.54
C PRO A 72 4.24 9.44 10.61
N ALA A 73 5.51 9.50 10.21
CA ALA A 73 6.64 9.70 11.12
C ALA A 73 6.52 11.02 11.90
N VAL A 74 6.03 12.08 11.24
CA VAL A 74 5.87 13.42 11.84
C VAL A 74 4.60 13.50 12.68
N ILE A 75 3.51 12.90 12.20
CA ILE A 75 2.20 12.96 12.87
C ILE A 75 2.17 12.11 14.15
N ASN A 76 2.70 10.89 14.11
CA ASN A 76 2.60 9.93 15.22
C ASN A 76 3.92 9.75 15.98
N ASN A 77 4.80 10.76 16.01
CA ASN A 77 6.16 10.66 16.54
C ASN A 77 6.20 10.15 18.00
N ASP A 78 6.34 8.83 18.18
CA ASP A 78 6.25 8.12 19.46
C ASP A 78 7.63 7.83 20.08
N GLY A 79 8.71 8.14 19.35
CA GLY A 79 10.08 7.87 19.79
C GLY A 79 10.47 6.38 19.80
N LEU A 80 9.58 5.48 19.34
CA LEU A 80 9.74 4.03 19.38
C LEU A 80 9.62 3.40 17.98
N ASN A 81 8.46 3.49 17.34
CA ASN A 81 8.19 2.97 16.00
C ASN A 81 8.13 4.09 14.94
N TYR A 82 7.61 5.26 15.31
CA TYR A 82 7.46 6.43 14.46
C TYR A 82 8.46 7.50 14.90
N VAL A 83 9.47 7.74 14.06
CA VAL A 83 10.53 8.70 14.35
C VAL A 83 10.97 9.39 13.05
N PRO A 84 10.75 10.71 12.90
CA PRO A 84 11.25 11.47 11.75
C PRO A 84 12.77 11.32 11.66
N THR A 85 13.23 10.71 10.58
CA THR A 85 14.65 10.36 10.41
C THR A 85 15.24 11.14 9.23
N ASN A 86 16.51 11.55 9.34
CA ASN A 86 17.21 12.20 8.24
C ASN A 86 17.22 11.31 7.00
N ARG A 87 16.96 11.88 5.82
CA ARG A 87 16.85 11.14 4.55
C ARG A 87 18.05 10.23 4.23
N ASN A 88 19.27 10.60 4.61
CA ASN A 88 20.47 9.81 4.32
C ASN A 88 20.59 8.61 5.27
N VAL A 89 20.18 8.79 6.53
CA VAL A 89 20.12 7.70 7.51
C VAL A 89 18.98 6.75 7.15
N LEU A 90 17.82 7.29 6.76
CA LEU A 90 16.69 6.48 6.32
C LEU A 90 16.96 5.75 5.01
N PHE A 91 17.68 6.38 4.06
CA PHE A 91 18.19 5.68 2.88
C PHE A 91 19.05 4.48 3.29
N GLY A 92 19.97 4.67 4.23
CA GLY A 92 20.79 3.56 4.74
C GLY A 92 19.96 2.48 5.43
N HIS A 93 19.03 2.85 6.31
CA HIS A 93 18.12 1.89 6.94
C HIS A 93 17.33 1.09 5.90
N HIS A 94 16.67 1.77 4.96
CA HIS A 94 15.88 1.13 3.92
C HIS A 94 16.74 0.22 3.05
N PHE A 95 17.85 0.75 2.51
CA PHE A 95 18.81 0.00 1.70
C PHE A 95 19.38 -1.22 2.44
N ALA A 96 19.78 -1.07 3.70
CA ALA A 96 20.33 -2.18 4.46
C ALA A 96 19.31 -3.28 4.72
N ALA A 97 18.05 -2.91 4.97
CA ALA A 97 16.94 -3.83 5.15
C ALA A 97 16.59 -4.58 3.86
N ILE A 98 16.60 -3.90 2.70
CA ILE A 98 16.22 -4.52 1.41
C ILE A 98 17.36 -5.33 0.77
N ALA A 99 18.62 -4.85 0.87
CA ALA A 99 19.80 -5.47 0.30
C ALA A 99 20.35 -6.61 1.19
N GLY A 100 19.54 -7.68 1.35
CA GLY A 100 19.91 -8.90 2.09
C GLY A 100 20.79 -9.87 1.29
N ALA A 101 20.68 -11.17 1.56
CA ALA A 101 21.43 -12.22 0.83
C ALA A 101 21.03 -12.33 -0.65
N GLY A 102 19.73 -12.14 -0.92
CA GLY A 102 19.13 -12.39 -2.23
C GLY A 102 19.82 -11.70 -3.42
N PRO A 103 20.11 -10.38 -3.39
CA PRO A 103 20.82 -9.71 -4.47
C PRO A 103 22.28 -10.17 -4.65
N LEU A 104 22.89 -10.86 -3.68
CA LEU A 104 24.24 -11.40 -3.79
C LEU A 104 24.22 -12.83 -4.32
N VAL A 105 23.48 -13.70 -3.62
CA VAL A 105 23.44 -15.14 -3.88
C VAL A 105 22.78 -15.45 -5.22
N GLY A 106 21.64 -14.82 -5.53
CA GLY A 106 20.87 -15.11 -6.74
C GLY A 106 21.69 -14.92 -8.02
N PRO A 107 22.29 -13.73 -8.25
CA PRO A 107 23.09 -13.48 -9.45
C PRO A 107 24.32 -14.37 -9.55
N VAL A 108 24.97 -14.68 -8.43
CA VAL A 108 26.08 -15.63 -8.43
C VAL A 108 25.59 -17.00 -8.91
N LEU A 109 24.51 -17.54 -8.35
CA LEU A 109 23.95 -18.83 -8.79
C LEU A 109 23.46 -18.81 -10.24
N ALA A 110 22.98 -17.66 -10.71
CA ALA A 110 22.53 -17.47 -12.09
C ALA A 110 23.67 -17.42 -13.11
N ALA A 111 24.92 -17.16 -12.67
CA ALA A 111 26.08 -17.20 -13.54
C ALA A 111 26.28 -18.57 -14.21
N GLN A 112 25.67 -19.65 -13.67
CA GLN A 112 25.66 -20.96 -14.33
C GLN A 112 25.03 -20.92 -15.73
N MET A 113 24.19 -19.93 -16.04
CA MET A 113 23.54 -19.75 -17.34
C MET A 113 24.31 -18.80 -18.27
N GLY A 114 25.46 -18.30 -17.82
CA GLY A 114 26.21 -17.20 -18.44
C GLY A 114 25.82 -15.83 -17.86
N TYR A 115 26.65 -14.82 -18.12
CA TYR A 115 26.45 -13.49 -17.52
C TYR A 115 25.33 -12.69 -18.20
N LEU A 116 25.10 -12.87 -19.51
CA LEU A 116 24.28 -11.95 -20.30
C LEU A 116 22.79 -11.95 -19.91
N PRO A 117 22.11 -13.12 -19.78
CA PRO A 117 20.71 -13.14 -19.37
C PRO A 117 20.47 -12.49 -18.02
N GLY A 118 21.37 -12.73 -17.06
CA GLY A 118 21.32 -12.16 -15.72
C GLY A 118 21.42 -10.64 -15.74
N VAL A 119 22.43 -10.09 -16.43
CA VAL A 119 22.60 -8.63 -16.58
C VAL A 119 21.37 -7.98 -17.18
N LEU A 120 20.82 -8.53 -18.27
CA LEU A 120 19.66 -7.94 -18.94
C LEU A 120 18.45 -7.85 -18.01
N TRP A 121 18.16 -8.90 -17.24
CA TRP A 121 17.04 -8.88 -16.32
C TRP A 121 17.30 -8.03 -15.07
N LEU A 122 18.52 -8.01 -14.53
CA LEU A 122 18.87 -7.09 -13.43
C LEU A 122 18.64 -5.64 -13.83
N LEU A 123 19.02 -5.24 -15.04
CA LEU A 123 18.82 -3.87 -15.54
C LEU A 123 17.37 -3.56 -15.88
N ALA A 124 16.70 -4.41 -16.66
CA ALA A 124 15.33 -4.14 -17.10
C ALA A 124 14.32 -4.31 -15.96
N GLY A 125 14.47 -5.39 -15.17
CA GLY A 125 13.59 -5.72 -14.05
C GLY A 125 13.62 -4.66 -12.96
N VAL A 126 14.80 -4.17 -12.56
CA VAL A 126 14.87 -3.12 -11.54
C VAL A 126 14.23 -1.82 -12.00
N VAL A 127 14.52 -1.38 -13.23
CA VAL A 127 14.08 -0.07 -13.72
C VAL A 127 12.57 -0.03 -13.90
N LEU A 128 11.99 -1.10 -14.48
CA LEU A 128 10.60 -1.14 -14.91
C LEU A 128 9.65 -1.74 -13.86
N ALA A 129 10.16 -2.60 -12.96
CA ALA A 129 9.34 -3.32 -12.00
C ALA A 129 9.78 -3.07 -10.55
N GLY A 130 11.00 -3.45 -10.17
CA GLY A 130 11.46 -3.43 -8.77
C GLY A 130 11.43 -2.04 -8.14
N ALA A 131 12.15 -1.09 -8.74
CA ALA A 131 12.22 0.28 -8.22
C ALA A 131 10.87 1.01 -8.30
N VAL A 132 10.02 0.63 -9.27
CA VAL A 132 8.65 1.13 -9.39
C VAL A 132 7.79 0.64 -8.23
N GLN A 133 7.77 -0.68 -7.99
CA GLN A 133 7.03 -1.30 -6.90
C GLN A 133 7.43 -0.69 -5.55
N ASP A 134 8.73 -0.70 -5.25
CA ASP A 134 9.26 -0.27 -3.96
C ASP A 134 8.91 1.20 -3.66
N PHE A 135 9.16 2.09 -4.63
CA PHE A 135 8.78 3.50 -4.52
C PHE A 135 7.27 3.72 -4.37
N MET A 136 6.45 3.06 -5.20
CA MET A 136 5.01 3.27 -5.18
C MET A 136 4.37 2.72 -3.90
N VAL A 137 4.82 1.57 -3.40
CA VAL A 137 4.33 1.00 -2.13
C VAL A 137 4.70 1.90 -0.96
N LEU A 138 5.93 2.43 -0.92
CA LEU A 138 6.36 3.39 0.10
C LEU A 138 5.48 4.64 0.11
N PHE A 139 5.22 5.19 -1.07
CA PHE A 139 4.32 6.34 -1.21
C PHE A 139 2.90 6.02 -0.73
N ILE A 140 2.33 4.89 -1.14
CA ILE A 140 0.95 4.52 -0.79
C ILE A 140 0.85 4.35 0.73
N SER A 141 1.78 3.61 1.34
CA SER A 141 1.77 3.40 2.79
C SER A 141 1.98 4.70 3.58
N SER A 142 2.81 5.63 3.09
CA SER A 142 2.96 6.94 3.71
C SER A 142 1.65 7.75 3.76
N ARG A 143 0.73 7.51 2.81
CA ARG A 143 -0.62 8.11 2.77
C ARG A 143 -1.69 7.27 3.48
N ARG A 144 -1.34 6.11 4.01
CA ARG A 144 -2.18 5.20 4.81
C ARG A 144 -1.58 5.02 6.20
N ASN A 145 -1.05 6.10 6.78
CA ASN A 145 -0.52 6.12 8.13
C ASN A 145 0.59 5.08 8.44
N GLY A 146 1.35 4.64 7.43
CA GLY A 146 2.34 3.58 7.60
C GLY A 146 1.74 2.18 7.75
N ALA A 147 0.57 1.94 7.15
CA ALA A 147 -0.11 0.65 7.14
C ALA A 147 0.67 -0.42 6.37
N SER A 148 0.59 -1.65 6.88
CA SER A 148 1.19 -2.83 6.24
C SER A 148 0.50 -3.14 4.91
N LEU A 149 1.19 -3.91 4.05
CA LEU A 149 0.67 -4.27 2.73
C LEU A 149 -0.73 -4.91 2.78
N GLY A 150 -0.98 -5.79 3.75
CA GLY A 150 -2.27 -6.45 3.89
C GLY A 150 -3.39 -5.51 4.36
N GLU A 151 -3.11 -4.59 5.29
CA GLU A 151 -4.11 -3.61 5.73
C GLU A 151 -4.39 -2.58 4.62
N MET A 152 -3.40 -2.18 3.82
CA MET A 152 -3.66 -1.35 2.63
C MET A 152 -4.55 -2.06 1.61
N ILE A 153 -4.37 -3.36 1.38
CA ILE A 153 -5.27 -4.14 0.52
C ILE A 153 -6.68 -4.18 1.11
N LYS A 154 -6.80 -4.26 2.43
CA LYS A 154 -8.10 -4.23 3.11
C LYS A 154 -8.82 -2.90 2.93
N GLU A 155 -8.11 -1.78 3.12
CA GLU A 155 -8.64 -0.43 2.93
C GLU A 155 -9.01 -0.17 1.47
N GLU A 156 -8.25 -0.72 0.52
CA GLU A 156 -8.43 -0.43 -0.91
C GLU A 156 -9.34 -1.42 -1.65
N MET A 157 -9.44 -2.66 -1.22
CA MET A 157 -10.18 -3.71 -1.92
C MET A 157 -11.27 -4.37 -1.06
N GLY A 158 -11.35 -4.03 0.23
CA GLY A 158 -12.35 -4.53 1.17
C GLY A 158 -11.84 -5.59 2.15
N PRO A 159 -12.66 -6.00 3.14
CA PRO A 159 -12.25 -6.83 4.26
C PRO A 159 -11.77 -8.23 3.85
N VAL A 160 -12.45 -8.86 2.89
CA VAL A 160 -12.13 -10.23 2.43
C VAL A 160 -10.74 -10.32 1.78
N PRO A 161 -10.42 -9.56 0.71
CA PRO A 161 -9.07 -9.57 0.14
C PRO A 161 -8.00 -9.11 1.13
N GLY A 162 -8.34 -8.20 2.05
CA GLY A 162 -7.46 -7.77 3.14
C GLY A 162 -7.00 -8.92 4.03
N THR A 163 -7.93 -9.74 4.53
CA THR A 163 -7.61 -10.90 5.39
C THR A 163 -6.81 -11.95 4.62
N ILE A 164 -7.16 -12.23 3.37
CA ILE A 164 -6.42 -13.16 2.50
C ILE A 164 -4.98 -12.68 2.30
N ALA A 165 -4.81 -11.38 2.02
CA ALA A 165 -3.49 -10.78 1.84
C ALA A 165 -2.68 -10.78 3.14
N LEU A 166 -3.25 -10.39 4.28
CA LEU A 166 -2.56 -10.40 5.58
C LEU A 166 -2.03 -11.80 5.92
N PHE A 167 -2.89 -12.82 5.81
CA PHE A 167 -2.49 -14.21 6.08
C PHE A 167 -1.42 -14.71 5.09
N GLY A 168 -1.65 -14.51 3.79
CA GLY A 168 -0.72 -14.96 2.74
C GLY A 168 0.63 -14.27 2.81
N CYS A 169 0.66 -12.94 2.95
CA CYS A 169 1.90 -12.18 3.08
C CYS A 169 2.66 -12.57 4.36
N PHE A 170 1.95 -12.80 5.48
CA PHE A 170 2.58 -13.22 6.73
C PHE A 170 3.23 -14.61 6.59
N LEU A 171 2.54 -15.57 5.98
CA LEU A 171 3.09 -16.90 5.73
C LEU A 171 4.36 -16.84 4.85
N ILE A 172 4.33 -16.04 3.78
CA ILE A 172 5.49 -15.83 2.90
C ILE A 172 6.65 -15.20 3.69
N MET A 173 6.35 -14.20 4.53
CA MET A 173 7.34 -13.55 5.39
C MET A 173 8.05 -14.58 6.30
N ILE A 174 7.30 -15.47 6.96
CA ILE A 174 7.88 -16.49 7.84
C ILE A 174 8.85 -17.41 7.10
N ILE A 175 8.51 -17.82 5.87
CA ILE A 175 9.40 -18.64 5.04
C ILE A 175 10.67 -17.85 4.67
N ILE A 176 10.53 -16.60 4.24
CA ILE A 176 11.66 -15.74 3.86
C ILE A 176 12.63 -15.57 5.03
N LEU A 177 12.14 -15.26 6.23
CA LEU A 177 12.99 -15.07 7.40
C LEU A 177 13.72 -16.36 7.80
N ALA A 178 13.05 -17.50 7.75
CA ALA A 178 13.66 -18.78 8.08
C ALA A 178 14.79 -19.14 7.10
N VAL A 179 14.59 -18.90 5.79
CA VAL A 179 15.61 -19.11 4.75
C VAL A 179 16.80 -18.19 4.95
N LEU A 180 16.58 -16.89 5.16
CA LEU A 180 17.65 -15.92 5.39
C LEU A 180 18.45 -16.26 6.66
N ALA A 181 17.75 -16.60 7.75
CA ALA A 181 18.40 -16.96 9.00
C ALA A 181 19.24 -18.23 8.87
N LEU A 182 18.82 -19.21 8.06
CA LEU A 182 19.59 -20.43 7.81
C LEU A 182 20.94 -20.14 7.15
N ILE A 183 21.00 -19.15 6.25
CA ILE A 183 22.25 -18.72 5.61
C ILE A 183 23.21 -18.12 6.66
N VAL A 184 22.69 -17.30 7.59
CA VAL A 184 23.49 -16.75 8.70
C VAL A 184 24.02 -17.85 9.60
N VAL A 185 23.16 -18.81 9.98
CA VAL A 185 23.58 -19.94 10.82
C VAL A 185 24.71 -20.71 10.15
N LYS A 186 24.59 -21.02 8.85
CA LYS A 186 25.65 -21.73 8.12
C LYS A 186 26.93 -20.93 7.95
N ALA A 187 26.85 -19.60 7.85
CA ALA A 187 28.02 -18.74 7.70
C ALA A 187 28.77 -18.53 9.03
N LEU A 188 28.06 -18.57 10.16
CA LEU A 188 28.65 -18.34 11.50
C LEU A 188 28.95 -19.62 12.28
N ALA A 189 28.27 -20.72 11.95
CA ALA A 189 28.59 -22.02 12.53
C ALA A 189 30.08 -22.30 12.34
N GLU A 190 30.75 -22.60 13.45
CA GLU A 190 32.17 -22.96 13.49
C GLU A 190 33.15 -21.89 12.99
N SER A 191 32.70 -20.65 12.86
CA SER A 191 33.55 -19.52 12.50
C SER A 191 33.72 -18.60 13.72
N PRO A 192 34.73 -18.84 14.60
CA PRO A 192 34.96 -17.97 15.76
C PRO A 192 35.30 -16.54 15.34
N TRP A 193 36.00 -16.36 14.21
CA TRP A 193 36.22 -15.05 13.59
C TRP A 193 34.88 -14.35 13.33
N GLY A 194 33.95 -15.05 12.68
CA GLY A 194 32.68 -14.47 12.30
C GLY A 194 31.76 -14.17 13.45
N VAL A 195 31.66 -15.08 14.41
CA VAL A 195 30.89 -14.88 15.64
C VAL A 195 31.39 -13.64 16.37
N PHE A 196 32.70 -13.50 16.60
CA PHE A 196 33.26 -12.33 17.29
C PHE A 196 32.94 -11.02 16.57
N THR A 197 33.15 -11.00 15.25
CA THR A 197 32.94 -9.81 14.41
C THR A 197 31.48 -9.38 14.43
N VAL A 198 30.55 -10.33 14.22
CA VAL A 198 29.11 -10.04 14.22
C VAL A 198 28.63 -9.59 15.60
N CYS A 199 29.03 -10.27 16.67
CA CYS A 199 28.70 -9.89 18.05
C CYS A 199 29.21 -8.49 18.40
N SER A 200 30.40 -8.11 17.92
CA SER A 200 30.97 -6.78 18.13
C SER A 200 30.15 -5.65 17.51
N THR A 201 29.33 -5.93 16.48
CA THR A 201 28.48 -4.89 15.87
C THR A 201 27.34 -4.41 16.76
N VAL A 202 26.90 -5.22 17.72
CA VAL A 202 25.83 -4.86 18.67
C VAL A 202 26.25 -3.72 19.62
N PRO A 203 27.36 -3.81 20.37
CA PRO A 203 27.82 -2.72 21.22
C PRO A 203 28.23 -1.48 20.41
N ILE A 204 28.81 -1.66 19.21
CA ILE A 204 29.11 -0.54 18.31
C ILE A 204 27.81 0.20 17.94
N ALA A 205 26.77 -0.52 17.52
CA ALA A 205 25.50 0.09 17.16
C ALA A 205 24.82 0.80 18.35
N LEU A 206 24.83 0.18 19.54
CA LEU A 206 24.32 0.79 20.77
C LEU A 206 25.03 2.11 21.10
N PHE A 207 26.37 2.11 21.03
CA PHE A 207 27.16 3.31 21.22
C PHE A 207 26.79 4.37 20.18
N MET A 208 26.70 4.00 18.91
CA MET A 208 26.34 4.94 17.83
C MET A 208 24.94 5.53 18.04
N GLY A 209 23.95 4.73 18.43
CA GLY A 209 22.59 5.18 18.73
C GLY A 209 22.53 6.18 19.88
N ILE A 210 23.21 5.87 20.99
CA ILE A 210 23.33 6.78 22.15
C ILE A 210 24.08 8.06 21.76
N TYR A 211 25.15 7.95 20.97
CA TYR A 211 25.93 9.09 20.52
C TYR A 211 25.11 10.06 19.67
N MET A 212 24.33 9.52 18.72
CA MET A 212 23.45 10.30 17.84
C MET A 212 22.27 10.94 18.58
N ARG A 213 21.79 10.31 19.66
CA ARG A 213 20.62 10.79 20.39
C ARG A 213 20.96 11.75 21.53
N PHE A 214 22.00 11.48 22.30
CA PHE A 214 22.28 12.18 23.56
C PHE A 214 23.63 12.90 23.59
N ILE A 215 24.69 12.36 22.97
CA ILE A 215 26.04 12.92 23.11
C ILE A 215 26.26 14.10 22.15
N ARG A 216 26.05 13.89 20.85
CA ARG A 216 26.16 14.94 19.83
C ARG A 216 25.06 14.83 18.77
N PRO A 217 23.85 15.31 19.07
CA PRO A 217 22.73 15.31 18.13
C PRO A 217 23.09 16.00 16.80
N GLY A 218 22.73 15.37 15.69
CA GLY A 218 22.94 15.92 14.33
C GLY A 218 24.34 15.73 13.74
N ARG A 219 25.35 15.30 14.53
CA ARG A 219 26.73 15.04 14.04
C ARG A 219 26.90 13.62 13.49
N VAL A 220 26.10 13.28 12.49
CA VAL A 220 26.06 11.92 11.90
C VAL A 220 27.42 11.51 11.31
N GLY A 221 28.18 12.43 10.71
CA GLY A 221 29.49 12.11 10.12
C GLY A 221 30.55 11.64 11.13
N GLU A 222 30.60 12.22 12.33
CA GLU A 222 31.60 11.87 13.35
C GLU A 222 31.43 10.42 13.82
N VAL A 223 30.18 10.06 14.17
CA VAL A 223 29.84 8.72 14.64
C VAL A 223 29.99 7.66 13.55
N SER A 224 29.78 8.01 12.27
CA SER A 224 30.04 7.12 11.14
C SER A 224 31.50 6.73 11.04
N VAL A 225 32.42 7.70 11.18
CA VAL A 225 33.86 7.43 11.13
C VAL A 225 34.27 6.54 12.30
N ILE A 226 33.80 6.83 13.51
CA ILE A 226 34.08 6.00 14.69
C ILE A 226 33.54 4.57 14.49
N GLY A 227 32.30 4.43 14.02
CA GLY A 227 31.67 3.15 13.76
C GLY A 227 32.45 2.32 12.73
N ILE A 228 32.90 2.93 11.63
CA ILE A 228 33.71 2.25 10.60
C ILE A 228 35.05 1.80 11.18
N VAL A 229 35.74 2.65 11.95
CA VAL A 229 37.02 2.29 12.58
C VAL A 229 36.84 1.13 13.55
N LEU A 230 35.81 1.16 14.39
CA LEU A 230 35.50 0.08 15.32
C LEU A 230 35.12 -1.21 14.59
N LEU A 231 34.41 -1.12 13.46
CA LEU A 231 34.05 -2.28 12.66
C LEU A 231 35.29 -2.93 12.01
N VAL A 232 36.16 -2.14 11.39
CA VAL A 232 37.42 -2.65 10.82
C VAL A 232 38.30 -3.25 11.92
N ALA A 233 38.38 -2.61 13.08
CA ALA A 233 39.07 -3.15 14.25
C ALA A 233 38.46 -4.48 14.70
N SER A 234 37.13 -4.61 14.72
CA SER A 234 36.46 -5.88 15.10
C SER A 234 36.78 -7.02 14.14
N ILE A 235 36.93 -6.75 12.84
CA ILE A 235 37.31 -7.75 11.84
C ILE A 235 38.76 -8.18 12.07
N TYR A 236 39.66 -7.23 12.29
CA TYR A 236 41.07 -7.52 12.56
C TYR A 236 41.24 -8.34 13.85
N PHE A 237 40.65 -7.90 14.96
CA PHE A 237 40.71 -8.63 16.23
C PHE A 237 39.95 -9.96 16.18
N GLY A 238 38.92 -10.09 15.34
CA GLY A 238 38.26 -11.37 15.08
C GLY A 238 39.22 -12.43 14.54
N GLY A 239 40.12 -12.04 13.63
CA GLY A 239 41.18 -12.93 13.14
C GLY A 239 42.17 -13.31 14.24
N VAL A 240 42.59 -12.35 15.07
CA VAL A 240 43.48 -12.61 16.21
C VAL A 240 42.85 -13.59 17.21
N ILE A 241 41.58 -13.39 17.54
CA ILE A 241 40.83 -14.21 18.49
C ILE A 241 40.56 -15.62 17.93
N ALA A 242 40.32 -15.74 16.63
CA ALA A 242 40.11 -17.05 15.99
C ALA A 242 41.35 -17.95 16.08
N HIS A 243 42.56 -17.37 16.07
CA HIS A 243 43.81 -18.11 16.21
C HIS A 243 44.26 -18.30 17.67
N ASP A 244 43.55 -17.71 18.63
CA ASP A 244 43.88 -17.85 20.04
C ASP A 244 43.50 -19.25 20.56
N PRO A 245 44.41 -19.98 21.25
CA PRO A 245 44.16 -21.34 21.71
C PRO A 245 42.99 -21.50 22.69
N TYR A 246 42.61 -20.44 23.41
CA TYR A 246 41.51 -20.46 24.36
C TYR A 246 40.24 -19.85 23.77
N TRP A 247 40.34 -18.64 23.23
CA TRP A 247 39.18 -17.89 22.73
C TRP A 247 38.65 -18.40 21.40
N GLY A 248 39.49 -18.97 20.54
CA GLY A 248 39.07 -19.59 19.29
C GLY A 248 38.05 -20.69 19.55
N PRO A 249 38.40 -21.78 20.27
CA PRO A 249 37.45 -22.85 20.61
C PRO A 249 36.24 -22.38 21.42
N ALA A 250 36.40 -21.38 22.30
CA ALA A 250 35.30 -20.85 23.11
C ALA A 250 34.21 -20.13 22.29
N LEU A 251 34.57 -19.58 21.13
CA LEU A 251 33.65 -18.90 20.20
C LEU A 251 33.24 -19.77 19.00
N THR A 252 33.72 -21.01 18.93
CA THR A 252 33.32 -22.00 17.93
C THR A 252 32.01 -22.66 18.35
N PHE A 253 30.89 -22.06 17.92
CA PHE A 253 29.56 -22.58 18.21
C PHE A 253 29.02 -23.48 17.09
N LYS A 254 28.26 -24.51 17.49
CA LYS A 254 27.49 -25.34 16.56
C LYS A 254 26.31 -24.55 15.98
N ASP A 255 25.86 -24.97 14.80
CA ASP A 255 24.69 -24.45 14.10
C ASP A 255 23.42 -24.34 14.97
N THR A 256 23.15 -25.34 15.81
CA THR A 256 22.02 -25.36 16.76
C THR A 256 22.15 -24.27 17.84
N THR A 257 23.35 -24.05 18.38
CA THR A 257 23.60 -22.98 19.36
C THR A 257 23.45 -21.60 18.73
N ILE A 258 23.98 -21.40 17.51
CA ILE A 258 23.79 -20.16 16.75
C ILE A 258 22.30 -19.92 16.46
N THR A 259 21.54 -20.97 16.15
CA THR A 259 20.09 -20.89 15.89
C THR A 259 19.33 -20.30 17.08
N PHE A 260 19.49 -20.85 18.29
CA PHE A 260 18.80 -20.32 19.47
C PHE A 260 19.28 -18.92 19.85
N THR A 261 20.58 -18.63 19.68
CA THR A 261 21.13 -17.30 19.91
C THR A 261 20.52 -16.27 18.97
N LEU A 262 20.36 -16.63 17.69
CA LEU A 262 19.77 -15.77 16.66
C LEU A 262 18.28 -15.51 16.92
N ILE A 263 17.53 -16.53 17.34
CA ILE A 263 16.13 -16.41 17.76
C ILE A 263 16.00 -15.43 18.93
N GLY A 264 16.83 -15.61 19.97
CA GLY A 264 16.85 -14.72 21.13
C GLY A 264 17.24 -13.28 20.76
N TYR A 265 18.25 -13.12 19.91
CA TYR A 265 18.68 -11.83 19.38
C TYR A 265 17.56 -11.11 18.62
N ALA A 266 16.91 -11.79 17.66
CA ALA A 266 15.86 -11.21 16.84
C ALA A 266 14.64 -10.81 17.68
N PHE A 267 14.30 -11.59 18.71
CA PHE A 267 13.24 -11.26 19.66
C PHE A 267 13.53 -9.94 20.41
N VAL A 268 14.74 -9.81 20.97
CA VAL A 268 15.13 -8.59 21.70
C VAL A 268 15.25 -7.39 20.74
N SER A 269 15.92 -7.57 19.60
CA SER A 269 16.14 -6.52 18.60
C SER A 269 14.83 -5.96 18.04
N ALA A 270 13.82 -6.79 17.80
CA ALA A 270 12.51 -6.35 17.28
C ALA A 270 11.68 -5.55 18.30
N LEU A 271 11.93 -5.73 19.61
CA LEU A 271 11.25 -5.00 20.69
C LEU A 271 11.92 -3.66 21.03
N LEU A 272 13.23 -3.56 20.85
CA LEU A 272 13.96 -2.34 21.17
C LEU A 272 13.60 -1.18 20.22
N PRO A 273 13.75 0.09 20.68
CA PRO A 273 13.49 1.26 19.84
C PRO A 273 14.36 1.27 18.58
N VAL A 274 13.77 1.66 17.43
CA VAL A 274 14.46 1.64 16.13
C VAL A 274 15.75 2.46 16.15
N TRP A 275 15.76 3.62 16.83
CA TRP A 275 16.91 4.52 16.87
C TRP A 275 18.09 4.00 17.71
N LEU A 276 17.87 3.02 18.59
CA LEU A 276 18.88 2.58 19.56
C LEU A 276 19.84 1.53 18.98
N ILE A 277 19.30 0.53 18.28
CA ILE A 277 20.09 -0.55 17.66
C ILE A 277 19.94 -0.54 16.15
N LEU A 278 18.69 -0.60 15.65
CA LEU A 278 18.43 -0.93 14.26
C LEU A 278 18.97 0.14 13.31
N ALA A 279 18.53 1.40 13.46
CA ALA A 279 18.98 2.46 12.57
C ALA A 279 20.52 2.70 12.59
N PRO A 280 21.21 2.75 13.76
CA PRO A 280 22.66 2.88 13.79
C PRO A 280 23.41 1.69 13.18
N ARG A 281 22.95 0.46 13.47
CA ARG A 281 23.53 -0.78 12.92
C ARG A 281 23.37 -0.85 11.42
N ASP A 282 22.17 -0.59 10.92
CA ASP A 282 21.83 -0.61 9.49
C ASP A 282 22.61 0.47 8.74
N TYR A 283 22.80 1.62 9.37
CA TYR A 283 23.60 2.71 8.82
C TYR A 283 25.09 2.34 8.73
N LEU A 284 25.65 1.71 9.76
CA LEU A 284 27.02 1.17 9.72
C LEU A 284 27.17 0.09 8.64
N ALA A 285 26.23 -0.85 8.58
CA ALA A 285 26.20 -1.88 7.55
C ALA A 285 26.11 -1.26 6.14
N THR A 286 25.28 -0.23 5.96
CA THR A 286 25.16 0.52 4.69
C THR A 286 26.49 1.03 4.17
N PHE A 287 27.26 1.72 5.02
CA PHE A 287 28.57 2.23 4.61
C PHE A 287 29.51 1.13 4.21
N LEU A 288 29.49 0.02 4.94
CA LEU A 288 30.28 -1.14 4.56
C LEU A 288 29.79 -1.69 3.21
N LYS A 289 28.48 -1.87 2.96
CA LYS A 289 27.98 -2.35 1.64
C LYS A 289 28.39 -1.47 0.50
N ILE A 290 28.05 -0.19 0.59
CA ILE A 290 28.31 0.76 -0.49
C ILE A 290 29.82 0.91 -0.66
N GLY A 291 30.59 1.00 0.42
CA GLY A 291 32.04 1.14 0.39
C GLY A 291 32.73 -0.04 -0.30
N VAL A 292 32.38 -1.28 0.07
CA VAL A 292 32.97 -2.49 -0.55
C VAL A 292 32.55 -2.62 -2.00
N ILE A 293 31.29 -2.39 -2.34
CA ILE A 293 30.80 -2.55 -3.72
C ILE A 293 31.36 -1.45 -4.62
N VAL A 294 31.45 -0.21 -4.14
CA VAL A 294 32.12 0.89 -4.87
C VAL A 294 33.61 0.62 -4.98
N GLY A 295 34.26 0.13 -3.92
CA GLY A 295 35.65 -0.31 -3.96
C GLY A 295 35.88 -1.39 -5.00
N LEU A 296 34.98 -2.38 -5.07
CA LEU A 296 35.01 -3.45 -6.08
C LEU A 296 34.82 -2.89 -7.48
N ALA A 297 33.89 -1.96 -7.67
CA ALA A 297 33.66 -1.29 -8.95
C ALA A 297 34.89 -0.50 -9.41
N ILE A 298 35.48 0.31 -8.53
CA ILE A 298 36.74 1.03 -8.79
C ILE A 298 37.84 0.03 -9.12
N GLY A 299 37.92 -1.07 -8.38
CA GLY A 299 38.90 -2.11 -8.62
C GLY A 299 38.76 -2.78 -9.99
N ILE A 300 37.53 -3.03 -10.44
CA ILE A 300 37.24 -3.51 -11.78
C ILE A 300 37.64 -2.48 -12.84
N VAL A 301 37.41 -1.18 -12.59
CA VAL A 301 37.85 -0.12 -13.51
C VAL A 301 39.36 -0.08 -13.66
N ILE A 302 40.10 -0.25 -12.55
CA ILE A 302 41.56 -0.22 -12.55
C ILE A 302 42.15 -1.49 -13.19
N LEU A 303 41.66 -2.67 -12.80
CA LEU A 303 42.20 -3.95 -13.24
C LEU A 303 41.72 -4.37 -14.62
N ASN A 304 40.57 -3.84 -15.08
CA ASN A 304 39.89 -4.23 -16.32
C ASN A 304 39.85 -5.75 -16.56
N PRO A 305 39.33 -6.56 -15.61
CA PRO A 305 39.36 -8.01 -15.75
C PRO A 305 38.41 -8.47 -16.87
N GLU A 306 38.86 -9.46 -17.62
CA GLU A 306 38.03 -10.15 -18.61
C GLU A 306 36.96 -11.01 -17.90
N LEU A 307 35.77 -11.07 -18.49
CA LEU A 307 34.73 -12.00 -18.06
C LEU A 307 35.06 -13.38 -18.61
N LYS A 308 35.47 -14.29 -17.74
CA LYS A 308 35.83 -15.66 -18.10
C LYS A 308 34.59 -16.53 -18.31
N MET A 309 33.50 -16.23 -17.61
CA MET A 309 32.22 -16.89 -17.85
C MET A 309 31.69 -16.46 -19.23
N PRO A 310 31.22 -17.39 -20.09
CA PRO A 310 30.66 -17.02 -21.39
C PRO A 310 29.36 -16.23 -21.23
N ALA A 311 28.97 -15.50 -22.29
CA ALA A 311 27.72 -14.74 -22.30
C ALA A 311 26.51 -15.65 -22.02
N VAL A 312 26.52 -16.85 -22.60
CA VAL A 312 25.51 -17.89 -22.43
C VAL A 312 26.23 -19.23 -22.37
N THR A 313 25.88 -20.07 -21.40
CA THR A 313 26.40 -21.46 -21.25
C THR A 313 25.41 -22.49 -21.80
N GLN A 314 25.83 -23.75 -21.93
CA GLN A 314 24.94 -24.87 -22.28
C GLN A 314 23.74 -25.06 -21.32
N TYR A 315 23.85 -24.65 -20.05
CA TYR A 315 22.82 -24.87 -19.03
C TYR A 315 21.58 -23.97 -19.13
N VAL A 316 21.49 -23.14 -20.18
CA VAL A 316 20.26 -22.39 -20.49
C VAL A 316 19.08 -23.32 -20.80
N ASP A 317 19.36 -24.55 -21.22
CA ASP A 317 18.39 -25.63 -21.43
C ASP A 317 17.76 -26.17 -20.13
N GLY A 318 18.36 -25.86 -18.98
CA GLY A 318 17.90 -26.24 -17.64
C GLY A 318 18.56 -27.46 -17.01
N THR A 319 19.62 -27.99 -17.64
CA THR A 319 20.37 -29.15 -17.13
C THR A 319 21.41 -28.78 -16.05
N GLY A 320 21.50 -27.50 -15.68
CA GLY A 320 22.49 -26.92 -14.76
C GLY A 320 22.72 -27.70 -13.45
N PRO A 321 23.96 -27.77 -12.95
CA PRO A 321 24.30 -28.55 -11.75
C PRO A 321 23.98 -27.82 -10.44
N LEU A 322 23.93 -26.47 -10.42
CA LEU A 322 23.65 -25.70 -9.20
C LEU A 322 22.15 -25.72 -8.86
N TRP A 323 21.32 -25.57 -9.90
CA TRP A 323 19.88 -25.65 -9.79
C TRP A 323 19.29 -26.10 -11.13
N LYS A 324 18.18 -26.83 -11.05
CA LYS A 324 17.49 -27.41 -12.20
C LYS A 324 16.37 -26.51 -12.71
N GLY A 325 16.30 -26.33 -14.03
CA GLY A 325 15.26 -25.56 -14.71
C GLY A 325 15.80 -24.64 -15.81
N ALA A 326 15.06 -24.52 -16.92
CA ALA A 326 15.46 -23.70 -18.05
C ALA A 326 15.49 -22.19 -17.70
N LEU A 327 16.15 -21.39 -18.54
CA LEU A 327 16.25 -19.94 -18.36
C LEU A 327 14.90 -19.28 -18.06
N PHE A 328 13.88 -19.56 -18.88
CA PHE A 328 12.53 -19.12 -18.60
C PHE A 328 11.74 -20.26 -17.93
N PRO A 329 11.07 -20.02 -16.78
CA PRO A 329 10.98 -18.77 -16.01
C PRO A 329 12.00 -18.66 -14.86
N PHE A 330 12.83 -19.67 -14.63
CA PHE A 330 13.58 -19.82 -13.37
C PHE A 330 14.71 -18.80 -13.17
N LEU A 331 15.34 -18.31 -14.24
CA LEU A 331 16.32 -17.24 -14.12
C LEU A 331 15.67 -16.02 -13.46
N PHE A 332 14.51 -15.60 -13.98
CA PHE A 332 13.79 -14.42 -13.51
C PHE A 332 13.49 -14.51 -12.01
N ILE A 333 13.18 -15.72 -11.53
CA ILE A 333 12.89 -16.04 -10.13
C ILE A 333 14.15 -16.12 -9.27
N THR A 334 15.23 -16.71 -9.80
CA THR A 334 16.48 -16.91 -9.06
C THR A 334 17.15 -15.59 -8.71
N ILE A 335 17.13 -14.62 -9.65
CA ILE A 335 17.70 -13.28 -9.42
C ILE A 335 16.64 -12.25 -9.00
N ALA A 336 15.52 -12.71 -8.43
CA ALA A 336 14.41 -11.86 -8.01
C ALA A 336 14.88 -10.69 -7.14
N CYS A 337 15.61 -10.92 -6.05
CA CYS A 337 15.90 -9.86 -5.09
C CYS A 337 16.74 -8.70 -5.67
N GLY A 338 17.58 -8.96 -6.68
CA GLY A 338 18.34 -7.92 -7.39
C GLY A 338 17.57 -7.20 -8.51
N ALA A 339 16.39 -7.67 -8.87
CA ALA A 339 15.57 -7.14 -9.96
C ALA A 339 14.19 -6.67 -9.47
N VAL A 340 13.42 -7.54 -8.82
CA VAL A 340 12.07 -7.31 -8.28
C VAL A 340 11.81 -8.21 -7.06
N SER A 341 11.61 -7.61 -5.89
CA SER A 341 11.45 -8.34 -4.62
C SER A 341 10.16 -7.98 -3.90
N GLY A 342 9.38 -8.99 -3.49
CA GLY A 342 8.18 -8.78 -2.66
C GLY A 342 8.53 -8.40 -1.23
N PHE A 343 9.66 -8.87 -0.70
CA PHE A 343 10.16 -8.48 0.62
C PHE A 343 10.32 -6.95 0.74
N HIS A 344 10.72 -6.28 -0.35
CA HIS A 344 10.83 -4.82 -0.38
C HIS A 344 9.47 -4.16 -0.18
N ALA A 345 8.37 -4.68 -0.75
CA ALA A 345 7.03 -4.16 -0.49
C ALA A 345 6.66 -4.25 1.00
N LEU A 346 7.15 -5.26 1.73
CA LEU A 346 6.91 -5.38 3.17
C LEU A 346 7.70 -4.34 3.96
N ILE A 347 8.95 -4.06 3.59
CA ILE A 347 9.78 -3.03 4.22
C ILE A 347 9.30 -1.61 3.87
N ALA A 348 8.89 -1.39 2.62
CA ALA A 348 8.34 -0.14 2.10
C ALA A 348 6.96 0.19 2.66
N SER A 349 6.17 -0.81 3.08
CA SER A 349 4.89 -0.58 3.75
C SER A 349 4.96 -0.64 5.28
N GLY A 350 5.92 -1.38 5.84
CA GLY A 350 5.96 -1.68 7.29
C GLY A 350 6.80 -0.72 8.13
N THR A 351 8.08 -0.54 7.79
CA THR A 351 9.06 0.17 8.65
C THR A 351 9.42 1.54 8.10
N THR A 352 9.82 1.61 6.84
CA THR A 352 10.26 2.83 6.16
C THR A 352 9.29 4.02 6.22
N PRO A 353 7.96 3.87 5.99
CA PRO A 353 7.04 4.99 5.99
C PRO A 353 6.85 5.61 7.39
N LYS A 354 7.15 4.86 8.45
CA LYS A 354 7.10 5.32 9.85
C LYS A 354 8.32 6.16 10.24
N LEU A 355 9.35 6.18 9.39
CA LEU A 355 10.57 6.96 9.60
C LEU A 355 10.73 8.12 8.60
N LEU A 356 9.92 8.11 7.53
CA LEU A 356 9.98 9.08 6.43
C LEU A 356 9.61 10.48 6.91
N ALA A 357 10.55 11.41 6.93
CA ALA A 357 10.29 12.79 7.39
C ALA A 357 9.54 13.65 6.36
N CYS A 358 9.80 13.46 5.06
CA CYS A 358 9.15 14.20 3.97
C CYS A 358 8.70 13.23 2.87
N GLU A 359 7.50 13.44 2.32
CA GLU A 359 6.97 12.59 1.24
C GLU A 359 7.90 12.59 0.02
N THR A 360 8.51 13.73 -0.34
CA THR A 360 9.39 13.84 -1.52
C THR A 360 10.66 13.00 -1.43
N ASP A 361 11.11 12.65 -0.22
CA ASP A 361 12.26 11.78 -0.01
C ASP A 361 11.98 10.32 -0.43
N ALA A 362 10.71 9.92 -0.57
CA ALA A 362 10.31 8.57 -0.99
C ALA A 362 10.93 8.16 -2.34
N ARG A 363 11.19 9.12 -3.24
CA ARG A 363 11.88 8.85 -4.52
C ARG A 363 13.34 8.45 -4.31
N PHE A 364 14.05 9.16 -3.43
CA PHE A 364 15.45 8.86 -3.15
C PHE A 364 15.59 7.57 -2.35
N ILE A 365 14.69 7.35 -1.39
CA ILE A 365 14.71 6.18 -0.52
C ILE A 365 14.24 4.92 -1.25
N GLY A 366 13.04 4.88 -1.84
CA GLY A 366 12.55 3.66 -2.52
C GLY A 366 13.24 3.43 -3.86
N TYR A 367 12.98 4.29 -4.85
CA TYR A 367 13.51 4.07 -6.21
C TYR A 367 15.05 4.08 -6.23
N GLY A 368 15.68 4.98 -5.47
CA GLY A 368 17.14 5.08 -5.41
C GLY A 368 17.81 3.90 -4.71
N ALA A 369 17.29 3.41 -3.58
CA ALA A 369 17.87 2.27 -2.89
C ALA A 369 17.75 0.99 -3.72
N MET A 370 16.62 0.79 -4.41
CA MET A 370 16.43 -0.38 -5.25
C MET A 370 17.39 -0.41 -6.46
N LEU A 371 17.69 0.75 -7.06
CA LEU A 371 18.76 0.83 -8.07
C LEU A 371 20.13 0.47 -7.49
N MET A 372 20.42 0.91 -6.27
CA MET A 372 21.69 0.57 -5.59
C MET A 372 21.77 -0.93 -5.29
N GLU A 373 20.68 -1.58 -4.85
CA GLU A 373 20.64 -3.02 -4.64
C GLU A 373 20.85 -3.79 -5.95
N SER A 374 20.24 -3.36 -7.05
CA SER A 374 20.50 -3.96 -8.36
C SER A 374 21.94 -3.77 -8.81
N PHE A 375 22.58 -2.64 -8.48
CA PHE A 375 24.01 -2.46 -8.72
C PHE A 375 24.84 -3.46 -7.92
N VAL A 376 24.51 -3.71 -6.65
CA VAL A 376 25.12 -4.78 -5.85
C VAL A 376 24.97 -6.14 -6.54
N ALA A 377 23.78 -6.44 -7.09
CA ALA A 377 23.52 -7.68 -7.82
C ALA A 377 24.33 -7.83 -9.12
N VAL A 378 24.49 -6.75 -9.88
CA VAL A 378 25.37 -6.74 -11.06
C VAL A 378 26.81 -7.00 -10.64
N MET A 379 27.27 -6.38 -9.55
CA MET A 379 28.62 -6.56 -9.04
C MET A 379 28.87 -7.99 -8.56
N ALA A 380 27.87 -8.64 -7.95
CA ALA A 380 27.95 -10.04 -7.57
C ALA A 380 28.04 -10.98 -8.77
N LEU A 381 27.25 -10.74 -9.82
CA LEU A 381 27.32 -11.48 -11.07
C LEU A 381 28.68 -11.32 -11.76
N VAL A 382 29.20 -10.09 -11.78
CA VAL A 382 30.53 -9.80 -12.34
C VAL A 382 31.63 -10.49 -11.52
N ALA A 383 31.57 -10.44 -10.19
CA ALA A 383 32.52 -11.14 -9.31
C ALA A 383 32.53 -12.67 -9.55
N ALA A 384 31.37 -13.28 -9.80
CA ALA A 384 31.28 -14.68 -10.19
C ALA A 384 31.76 -14.96 -11.62
N SER A 385 31.73 -13.96 -12.50
CA SER A 385 32.08 -14.11 -13.92
C SER A 385 33.55 -13.85 -14.23
N ILE A 386 34.32 -13.26 -13.30
CA ILE A 386 35.77 -13.03 -13.44
C ILE A 386 36.62 -14.21 -12.94
N ILE A 387 36.05 -15.11 -12.13
CA ILE A 387 36.73 -16.34 -11.68
C ILE A 387 36.66 -17.42 -12.77
N GLU A 388 37.55 -18.40 -12.73
CA GLU A 388 37.54 -19.51 -13.69
C GLU A 388 36.21 -20.28 -13.63
N PRO A 389 35.53 -20.54 -14.76
CA PRO A 389 34.26 -21.26 -14.77
C PRO A 389 34.33 -22.63 -14.09
N GLY A 390 35.43 -23.38 -14.28
CA GLY A 390 35.62 -24.68 -13.63
C GLY A 390 35.74 -24.56 -12.10
N LEU A 391 36.41 -23.51 -11.60
CA LEU A 391 36.44 -23.22 -10.16
C LEU A 391 35.04 -22.83 -9.66
N TYR A 392 34.33 -21.98 -10.39
CA TYR A 392 32.95 -21.60 -10.08
C TYR A 392 32.03 -22.83 -9.91
N PHE A 393 32.06 -23.78 -10.86
CA PHE A 393 31.23 -24.98 -10.78
C PHE A 393 31.68 -25.93 -9.67
N ALA A 394 32.97 -26.08 -9.42
CA ALA A 394 33.48 -26.91 -8.33
C ALA A 394 33.05 -26.39 -6.95
N MET A 395 33.02 -25.07 -6.76
CA MET A 395 32.65 -24.43 -5.49
C MET A 395 31.13 -24.45 -5.23
N ASN A 396 30.33 -24.16 -6.25
CA ASN A 396 28.89 -23.92 -6.08
C ASN A 396 28.04 -25.17 -6.26
N THR A 397 28.58 -26.26 -6.83
CA THR A 397 27.83 -27.51 -6.97
C THR A 397 27.83 -28.28 -5.65
N PRO A 398 26.67 -28.72 -5.15
CA PRO A 398 26.60 -29.58 -3.97
C PRO A 398 27.41 -30.88 -4.16
N PRO A 399 28.01 -31.47 -3.11
CA PRO A 399 28.79 -32.71 -3.21
C PRO A 399 28.05 -33.86 -3.92
N ALA A 400 26.76 -34.01 -3.66
CA ALA A 400 25.91 -34.99 -4.33
C ALA A 400 25.83 -34.77 -5.85
N GLY A 401 25.83 -33.51 -6.30
CA GLY A 401 25.86 -33.16 -7.73
C GLY A 401 27.23 -33.38 -8.39
N LEU A 402 28.30 -33.48 -7.59
CA LEU A 402 29.65 -33.81 -8.04
C LEU A 402 29.97 -35.31 -7.92
N GLY A 403 29.08 -36.12 -7.31
CA GLY A 403 29.24 -37.57 -7.21
C GLY A 403 30.01 -38.07 -5.99
N PHE A 404 30.17 -37.26 -4.94
CA PHE A 404 30.90 -37.67 -3.73
C PHE A 404 30.24 -37.16 -2.43
N THR A 405 30.66 -37.74 -1.31
CA THR A 405 30.38 -37.21 0.04
C THR A 405 31.59 -36.43 0.54
N MET A 406 31.36 -35.30 1.19
CA MET A 406 32.47 -34.53 1.77
C MET A 406 33.00 -35.23 3.02
N PRO A 407 34.33 -35.26 3.21
CA PRO A 407 34.90 -35.68 4.48
C PRO A 407 34.51 -34.70 5.59
N ASN A 408 34.45 -35.20 6.82
CA ASN A 408 34.12 -34.40 7.99
C ASN A 408 35.30 -33.47 8.34
N LEU A 409 35.22 -32.21 7.90
CA LEU A 409 36.25 -31.20 8.13
C LEU A 409 36.34 -30.76 9.61
N HIS A 410 35.40 -31.15 10.49
CA HIS A 410 35.44 -30.79 11.92
C HIS A 410 36.52 -31.56 12.69
N GLU A 411 36.91 -32.75 12.21
CA GLU A 411 37.97 -33.56 12.80
C GLU A 411 39.38 -33.15 12.31
N LEU A 412 39.45 -32.10 11.51
CA LEU A 412 40.66 -31.55 10.89
C LEU A 412 41.43 -30.75 11.97
N GLY A 413 42.12 -31.49 12.83
CA GLY A 413 42.79 -31.00 14.04
C GLY A 413 42.90 -32.06 15.15
N GLY A 414 42.17 -33.18 15.03
CA GLY A 414 42.31 -34.36 15.88
C GLY A 414 43.24 -35.44 15.29
N GLU A 415 43.26 -36.62 15.90
CA GLU A 415 44.11 -37.75 15.49
C GLU A 415 43.87 -38.21 14.03
N ASN A 416 42.67 -37.98 13.50
CA ASN A 416 42.26 -38.37 12.14
C ASN A 416 42.67 -37.37 11.04
N ALA A 417 43.32 -36.25 11.37
CA ALA A 417 43.65 -35.19 10.40
C ALA A 417 44.38 -35.68 9.12
N PRO A 418 45.36 -36.61 9.18
CA PRO A 418 46.04 -37.09 7.97
C PRO A 418 45.11 -37.85 7.01
N MET A 419 44.18 -38.64 7.56
CA MET A 419 43.19 -39.40 6.79
C MET A 419 42.20 -38.45 6.10
N ILE A 420 41.72 -37.45 6.82
CA ILE A 420 40.78 -36.44 6.30
C ILE A 420 41.42 -35.63 5.18
N MET A 421 42.70 -35.25 5.34
CA MET A 421 43.44 -34.55 4.29
C MET A 421 43.70 -35.42 3.05
N ALA A 422 43.85 -36.74 3.21
CA ALA A 422 43.93 -37.67 2.08
C ALA A 422 42.59 -37.78 1.34
N GLN A 423 41.49 -38.00 2.08
CA GLN A 423 40.13 -38.00 1.52
C GLN A 423 39.81 -36.68 0.81
N LEU A 424 40.24 -35.55 1.38
CA LEU A 424 40.02 -34.23 0.80
C LEU A 424 40.73 -34.07 -0.55
N LYS A 425 41.94 -34.61 -0.70
CA LYS A 425 42.65 -34.63 -1.99
C LYS A 425 41.91 -35.49 -3.02
N GLU A 426 41.40 -36.65 -2.62
CA GLU A 426 40.65 -37.54 -3.50
C GLU A 426 39.34 -36.90 -3.99
N VAL A 427 38.53 -36.33 -3.10
CA VAL A 427 37.29 -35.64 -3.50
C VAL A 427 37.58 -34.40 -4.34
N THR A 428 38.72 -33.73 -4.12
CA THR A 428 39.15 -32.59 -4.95
C THR A 428 39.53 -33.03 -6.36
N ALA A 429 40.24 -34.16 -6.49
CA ALA A 429 40.54 -34.73 -7.79
C ALA A 429 39.29 -35.18 -8.53
N HIS A 430 38.34 -35.81 -7.82
CA HIS A 430 37.05 -36.20 -8.38
C HIS A 430 36.24 -34.98 -8.82
N ALA A 431 36.14 -33.94 -8.00
CA ALA A 431 35.45 -32.70 -8.35
C ALA A 431 36.03 -32.07 -9.63
N ALA A 432 37.36 -31.98 -9.73
CA ALA A 432 38.04 -31.44 -10.90
C ALA A 432 37.75 -32.25 -12.17
N ALA A 433 37.78 -33.58 -12.08
CA ALA A 433 37.47 -34.48 -13.19
C ALA A 433 36.01 -34.35 -13.65
N THR A 434 35.06 -34.33 -12.70
CA THR A 434 33.63 -34.20 -12.98
C THR A 434 33.32 -32.86 -13.64
N VAL A 435 33.82 -31.74 -13.10
CA VAL A 435 33.59 -30.42 -13.69
C VAL A 435 34.25 -30.28 -15.07
N SER A 436 35.47 -30.81 -15.23
CA SER A 436 36.14 -30.82 -16.53
C SER A 436 35.38 -31.64 -17.57
N SER A 437 34.71 -32.73 -17.17
CA SER A 437 33.85 -33.53 -18.06
C SER A 437 32.66 -32.75 -18.62
N TRP A 438 32.25 -31.67 -17.94
CA TRP A 438 31.19 -30.77 -18.41
C TRP A 438 31.68 -29.71 -19.41
N GLY A 439 32.97 -29.70 -19.74
CA GLY A 439 33.58 -28.71 -20.64
C GLY A 439 34.16 -27.48 -19.93
N PHE A 440 34.22 -27.47 -18.59
CA PHE A 440 34.85 -26.41 -17.80
C PHE A 440 36.15 -26.91 -17.18
N VAL A 441 37.26 -26.74 -17.89
CA VAL A 441 38.57 -27.29 -17.49
C VAL A 441 39.04 -26.67 -16.17
N ILE A 442 39.35 -27.53 -15.20
CA ILE A 442 39.95 -27.16 -13.91
C ILE A 442 40.81 -28.31 -13.38
N SER A 443 42.00 -28.01 -12.86
CA SER A 443 42.89 -29.00 -12.25
C SER A 443 42.66 -29.14 -10.73
N PRO A 444 42.92 -30.32 -10.14
CA PRO A 444 42.87 -30.50 -8.68
C PRO A 444 43.81 -29.53 -7.94
N GLU A 445 44.98 -29.25 -8.52
CA GLU A 445 45.98 -28.34 -7.97
C GLU A 445 45.46 -26.91 -7.89
N GLN A 446 44.73 -26.43 -8.90
CA GLN A 446 44.11 -25.11 -8.88
C GLN A 446 43.06 -24.97 -7.77
N ILE A 447 42.26 -26.01 -7.54
CA ILE A 447 41.25 -26.04 -6.47
C ILE A 447 41.94 -25.99 -5.09
N LEU A 448 42.95 -26.82 -4.88
CA LEU A 448 43.74 -26.86 -3.64
C LEU A 448 44.50 -25.55 -3.39
N GLN A 449 45.09 -24.97 -4.43
CA GLN A 449 45.80 -23.71 -4.32
C GLN A 449 44.84 -22.57 -3.96
N THR A 450 43.65 -22.52 -4.58
CA THR A 450 42.63 -21.52 -4.23
C THR A 450 42.23 -21.65 -2.76
N ALA A 451 42.00 -22.87 -2.26
CA ALA A 451 41.68 -23.11 -0.85
C ALA A 451 42.78 -22.59 0.08
N LYS A 452 44.04 -22.87 -0.27
CA LYS A 452 45.21 -22.37 0.47
C LYS A 452 45.30 -20.84 0.47
N ASP A 453 45.08 -20.20 -0.69
CA ASP A 453 45.20 -18.74 -0.83
C ASP A 453 44.14 -18.00 0.00
N ILE A 454 42.94 -18.55 0.13
CA ILE A 454 41.87 -17.97 0.96
C ILE A 454 41.94 -18.38 2.44
N GLY A 455 42.92 -19.21 2.81
CA GLY A 455 43.11 -19.65 4.20
C GLY A 455 42.06 -20.65 4.68
N GLU A 456 41.53 -21.49 3.81
CA GLU A 456 40.49 -22.48 4.14
C GLU A 456 40.94 -23.90 3.77
N PRO A 457 40.51 -24.95 4.50
CA PRO A 457 40.89 -26.32 4.17
C PRO A 457 40.34 -26.76 2.81
N SER A 458 39.17 -26.25 2.42
CA SER A 458 38.53 -26.57 1.13
C SER A 458 37.63 -25.45 0.62
N VAL A 459 37.59 -25.30 -0.70
CA VAL A 459 36.62 -24.47 -1.44
C VAL A 459 35.38 -25.26 -1.89
N LEU A 460 35.40 -26.58 -1.75
CA LEU A 460 34.27 -27.46 -2.11
C LEU A 460 33.20 -27.41 -1.02
N ASN A 461 31.96 -27.76 -1.37
CA ASN A 461 30.81 -27.75 -0.46
C ASN A 461 30.48 -26.38 0.15
N ARG A 462 30.88 -25.33 -0.56
CA ARG A 462 30.57 -23.93 -0.24
C ARG A 462 29.42 -23.42 -1.12
N ALA A 463 28.43 -24.27 -1.32
CA ALA A 463 27.24 -23.98 -2.13
C ALA A 463 26.40 -22.87 -1.46
N GLY A 464 25.96 -21.90 -2.26
CA GLY A 464 25.15 -20.78 -1.79
C GLY A 464 25.58 -19.40 -2.26
N GLY A 465 26.51 -19.29 -3.22
CA GLY A 465 26.89 -18.03 -3.88
C GLY A 465 27.75 -17.07 -3.04
N ALA A 466 27.53 -17.02 -1.72
CA ALA A 466 28.26 -16.19 -0.77
C ALA A 466 29.79 -16.41 -0.81
N PRO A 467 30.29 -17.65 -0.74
CA PRO A 467 31.73 -17.90 -0.75
C PRO A 467 32.36 -17.57 -2.10
N THR A 468 31.62 -17.74 -3.18
CA THR A 468 32.06 -17.42 -4.54
C THR A 468 32.20 -15.91 -4.74
N LEU A 469 31.25 -15.13 -4.22
CA LEU A 469 31.37 -13.68 -4.17
C LEU A 469 32.61 -13.27 -3.35
N ALA A 470 32.82 -13.86 -2.18
CA ALA A 470 33.97 -13.57 -1.33
C ALA A 470 35.29 -13.87 -2.04
N VAL A 471 35.38 -14.98 -2.79
CA VAL A 471 36.54 -15.26 -3.65
C VAL A 471 36.71 -14.20 -4.74
N GLY A 472 35.63 -13.77 -5.39
CA GLY A 472 35.68 -12.70 -6.40
C GLY A 472 36.16 -11.36 -5.82
N ILE A 473 35.66 -10.98 -4.63
CA ILE A 473 36.11 -9.79 -3.90
C ILE A 473 37.59 -9.92 -3.55
N ALA A 474 38.01 -11.05 -2.99
CA ALA A 474 39.39 -11.30 -2.61
C ALA A 474 40.33 -11.24 -3.82
N HIS A 475 39.92 -11.78 -4.97
CA HIS A 475 40.70 -11.76 -6.20
C HIS A 475 40.94 -10.34 -6.75
N VAL A 476 39.97 -9.43 -6.57
CA VAL A 476 40.09 -8.03 -6.98
C VAL A 476 40.87 -7.24 -5.93
N PHE A 477 40.50 -7.31 -4.66
CA PHE A 477 41.06 -6.48 -3.59
C PHE A 477 42.51 -6.82 -3.25
N HIS A 478 42.90 -8.09 -3.23
CA HIS A 478 44.30 -8.48 -3.04
C HIS A 478 45.23 -7.82 -4.06
N LYS A 479 44.78 -7.64 -5.32
CA LYS A 479 45.58 -7.02 -6.39
C LYS A 479 45.71 -5.50 -6.26
N ILE A 480 44.76 -4.83 -5.61
CA ILE A 480 44.70 -3.36 -5.51
C ILE A 480 45.21 -2.87 -4.16
N VAL A 481 44.92 -3.62 -3.09
CA VAL A 481 45.30 -3.33 -1.72
C VAL A 481 46.05 -4.55 -1.16
N PRO A 482 47.33 -4.73 -1.52
CA PRO A 482 48.13 -5.90 -1.13
C PRO A 482 48.58 -5.86 0.35
N VAL A 483 48.05 -4.93 1.14
CA VAL A 483 48.36 -4.77 2.58
C VAL A 483 47.80 -5.94 3.39
N ALA A 484 46.78 -6.63 2.87
CA ALA A 484 46.19 -7.82 3.46
C ALA A 484 46.19 -8.97 2.46
N ASP A 485 46.33 -10.19 2.96
CA ASP A 485 46.36 -11.40 2.15
C ASP A 485 44.97 -11.75 1.60
N MET A 486 44.93 -12.72 0.68
CA MET A 486 43.68 -13.13 0.04
C MET A 486 42.73 -13.78 1.06
N GLY A 487 43.25 -14.44 2.09
CA GLY A 487 42.49 -14.97 3.21
C GLY A 487 41.75 -13.90 4.02
N PHE A 488 42.42 -12.78 4.35
CA PHE A 488 41.77 -11.64 5.01
C PHE A 488 40.61 -11.09 4.16
N TRP A 489 40.84 -10.86 2.86
CA TRP A 489 39.79 -10.32 1.98
C TRP A 489 38.63 -11.30 1.74
N TYR A 490 38.91 -12.60 1.75
CA TYR A 490 37.90 -13.65 1.68
C TYR A 490 37.01 -13.65 2.91
N HIS A 491 37.61 -13.72 4.11
CA HIS A 491 36.86 -13.69 5.37
C HIS A 491 36.12 -12.37 5.53
N PHE A 492 36.74 -11.25 5.14
CA PHE A 492 36.08 -9.96 5.05
C PHE A 492 34.80 -10.03 4.18
N GLY A 493 34.87 -10.65 3.00
CA GLY A 493 33.73 -10.83 2.10
C GLY A 493 32.60 -11.70 2.67
N ILE A 494 32.93 -12.79 3.36
CA ILE A 494 31.93 -13.65 4.02
C ILE A 494 31.24 -12.93 5.19
N LEU A 495 32.01 -12.26 6.03
CA LEU A 495 31.49 -11.58 7.22
C LEU A 495 30.65 -10.35 6.86
N PHE A 496 31.10 -9.63 5.83
CA PHE A 496 30.35 -8.60 5.17
C PHE A 496 28.93 -9.08 4.79
N GLU A 497 28.83 -10.25 4.16
CA GLU A 497 27.54 -10.79 3.78
C GLU A 497 26.70 -11.21 5.00
N ALA A 498 27.27 -11.94 5.96
CA ALA A 498 26.56 -12.37 7.16
C ALA A 498 25.93 -11.18 7.93
N LEU A 499 26.64 -10.05 8.03
CA LEU A 499 26.12 -8.82 8.63
C LEU A 499 24.88 -8.27 7.92
N PHE A 500 24.80 -8.46 6.60
CA PHE A 500 23.68 -7.93 5.78
C PHE A 500 22.44 -8.76 5.95
N ILE A 501 22.61 -10.08 5.97
CA ILE A 501 21.51 -10.99 6.17
C ILE A 501 20.92 -10.78 7.57
N LEU A 502 21.77 -10.56 8.57
CA LEU A 502 21.32 -10.29 9.93
C LEU A 502 20.56 -8.96 10.05
N THR A 503 20.86 -7.96 9.21
CA THR A 503 20.09 -6.71 9.13
C THR A 503 18.71 -6.94 8.51
N ALA A 504 18.66 -7.67 7.40
CA ALA A 504 17.40 -8.01 6.74
C ALA A 504 16.50 -8.87 7.66
N LEU A 505 17.09 -9.77 8.45
CA LEU A 505 16.37 -10.59 9.43
C LEU A 505 15.72 -9.74 10.53
N ASP A 506 16.42 -8.72 11.04
CA ASP A 506 15.89 -7.82 12.06
C ASP A 506 14.73 -6.97 11.53
N ALA A 507 14.94 -6.31 10.40
CA ALA A 507 13.91 -5.50 9.74
C ALA A 507 12.69 -6.35 9.36
N GLY A 508 12.95 -7.56 8.86
CA GLY A 508 11.92 -8.53 8.50
C GLY A 508 11.15 -9.05 9.71
N THR A 509 11.82 -9.37 10.83
CA THR A 509 11.15 -9.79 12.08
C THR A 509 10.26 -8.67 12.63
N ARG A 510 10.71 -7.41 12.57
CA ARG A 510 9.91 -6.25 12.99
C ARG A 510 8.69 -6.04 12.09
N SER A 511 8.84 -6.17 10.78
CA SER A 511 7.72 -6.14 9.83
C SER A 511 6.76 -7.31 10.06
N GLY A 512 7.28 -8.52 10.30
CA GLY A 512 6.49 -9.70 10.62
C GLY A 512 5.69 -9.55 11.93
N ARG A 513 6.27 -8.92 12.95
CA ARG A 513 5.56 -8.51 14.18
C ARG A 513 4.35 -7.64 13.85
N PHE A 514 4.52 -6.58 13.06
CA PHE A 514 3.42 -5.69 12.69
C PHE A 514 2.33 -6.44 11.91
N MET A 515 2.71 -7.29 10.95
CA MET A 515 1.76 -8.08 10.17
C MET A 515 0.97 -9.06 11.05
N LEU A 516 1.62 -9.70 12.03
CA LEU A 516 0.95 -10.59 12.97
C LEU A 516 0.02 -9.80 13.91
N GLN A 517 0.44 -8.63 14.37
CA GLN A 517 -0.41 -7.72 15.15
C GLN A 517 -1.64 -7.27 14.37
N ASP A 518 -1.49 -6.92 13.09
CA ASP A 518 -2.61 -6.56 12.22
C ASP A 518 -3.57 -7.75 12.01
N LEU A 519 -3.02 -8.95 11.79
CA LEU A 519 -3.79 -10.18 11.59
C LEU A 519 -4.58 -10.57 12.84
N LEU A 520 -3.92 -10.67 14.00
CA LEU A 520 -4.57 -11.01 15.26
C LEU A 520 -5.49 -9.88 15.75
N GLY A 521 -5.14 -8.64 15.42
CA GLY A 521 -5.90 -7.44 15.71
C GLY A 521 -7.29 -7.42 15.10
N ASN A 522 -7.52 -8.18 14.02
CA ASN A 522 -8.85 -8.34 13.43
C ASN A 522 -9.79 -9.18 14.30
N PHE A 523 -9.26 -10.03 15.19
CA PHE A 523 -10.03 -10.83 16.14
C PHE A 523 -9.99 -10.23 17.55
N ILE A 524 -8.84 -9.66 17.95
CA ILE A 524 -8.60 -9.10 19.27
C ILE A 524 -8.10 -7.65 19.11
N PRO A 525 -8.98 -6.63 19.21
CA PRO A 525 -8.65 -5.24 18.90
C PRO A 525 -7.45 -4.67 19.66
N PHE A 526 -7.20 -5.13 20.89
CA PHE A 526 -6.04 -4.72 21.69
C PHE A 526 -4.70 -4.99 21.00
N LEU A 527 -4.60 -6.06 20.19
CA LEU A 527 -3.36 -6.44 19.51
C LEU A 527 -2.98 -5.50 18.36
N LYS A 528 -3.90 -4.63 17.89
CA LYS A 528 -3.59 -3.57 16.91
C LYS A 528 -2.75 -2.43 17.48
N LYS A 529 -2.70 -2.28 18.82
CA LYS A 529 -1.98 -1.20 19.48
C LYS A 529 -0.47 -1.42 19.37
N THR A 530 0.18 -0.63 18.52
CA THR A 530 1.63 -0.74 18.24
C THR A 530 2.52 -0.11 19.32
N ASP A 531 1.94 0.73 20.17
CA ASP A 531 2.52 1.35 21.37
C ASP A 531 2.50 0.42 22.61
N SER A 532 1.65 -0.61 22.60
CA SER A 532 1.54 -1.57 23.69
C SER A 532 2.72 -2.55 23.72
N LEU A 533 3.47 -2.54 24.81
CA LEU A 533 4.56 -3.50 25.06
C LEU A 533 4.06 -4.94 25.02
N VAL A 534 2.89 -5.22 25.61
CA VAL A 534 2.31 -6.58 25.66
C VAL A 534 1.94 -7.07 24.26
N ALA A 535 1.26 -6.23 23.47
CA ALA A 535 0.93 -6.57 22.09
C ALA A 535 2.20 -6.76 21.24
N GLY A 536 3.21 -5.92 21.47
CA GLY A 536 4.54 -6.04 20.84
C GLY A 536 5.23 -7.36 21.19
N ILE A 537 5.22 -7.78 22.47
CA ILE A 537 5.80 -9.05 22.92
C ILE A 537 5.08 -10.23 22.29
N ILE A 538 3.75 -10.26 22.30
CA ILE A 538 2.95 -11.35 21.72
C ILE A 538 3.21 -11.46 20.20
N GLY A 539 3.16 -10.32 19.49
CA GLY A 539 3.43 -10.30 18.05
C GLY A 539 4.86 -10.74 17.71
N THR A 540 5.85 -10.34 18.51
CA THR A 540 7.25 -10.73 18.29
C THR A 540 7.47 -12.19 18.62
N ALA A 541 6.97 -12.67 19.75
CA ALA A 541 7.07 -14.07 20.17
C ALA A 541 6.42 -15.02 19.15
N GLY A 542 5.23 -14.66 18.65
CA GLY A 542 4.55 -15.44 17.61
C GLY A 542 5.33 -15.46 16.29
N CYS A 543 5.82 -14.31 15.83
CA CYS A 543 6.60 -14.23 14.59
C CYS A 543 7.92 -15.01 14.69
N VAL A 544 8.72 -14.74 15.73
CA VAL A 544 10.01 -15.38 15.99
C VAL A 544 9.86 -16.87 16.30
N GLY A 545 8.80 -17.26 17.01
CA GLY A 545 8.50 -18.67 17.27
C GLY A 545 8.24 -19.45 15.98
N LEU A 546 7.48 -18.88 15.03
CA LEU A 546 7.14 -19.53 13.77
C LEU A 546 8.34 -19.67 12.84
N TRP A 547 9.05 -18.57 12.52
CA TRP A 547 10.21 -18.67 11.63
C TRP A 547 11.40 -19.34 12.32
N GLY A 548 11.56 -19.17 13.64
CA GLY A 548 12.58 -19.82 14.44
C GLY A 548 12.39 -21.33 14.53
N TYR A 549 11.15 -21.81 14.63
CA TYR A 549 10.84 -23.23 14.52
C TYR A 549 11.24 -23.80 13.14
N LEU A 550 10.87 -23.10 12.06
CA LEU A 550 11.27 -23.50 10.71
C LEU A 550 12.80 -23.50 10.56
N LEU A 551 13.51 -22.49 11.09
CA LEU A 551 14.97 -22.45 11.10
C LEU A 551 15.55 -23.67 11.82
N TYR A 552 15.09 -23.95 13.05
CA TYR A 552 15.56 -25.09 13.83
C TYR A 552 15.36 -26.41 13.10
N GLN A 553 14.18 -26.62 12.48
CA GLN A 553 13.94 -27.79 11.62
C GLN A 553 14.91 -27.82 10.44
N GLY A 554 15.17 -26.68 9.77
CA GLY A 554 16.13 -26.61 8.66
C GLY A 554 17.58 -26.92 9.06
N VAL A 555 17.93 -26.76 10.33
CA VAL A 555 19.26 -27.08 10.88
C VAL A 555 19.34 -28.56 11.25
N VAL A 556 18.39 -29.07 12.04
CA VAL A 556 18.43 -30.44 12.59
C VAL A 556 18.01 -31.50 11.59
N ASP A 557 17.10 -31.17 10.66
CA ASP A 557 16.61 -32.12 9.65
C ASP A 557 17.34 -31.93 8.30
N PRO A 558 18.18 -32.89 7.88
CA PRO A 558 18.85 -32.84 6.59
C PRO A 558 17.93 -33.10 5.39
N LEU A 559 16.77 -33.75 5.60
CA LEU A 559 15.82 -34.14 4.54
C LEU A 559 14.56 -33.25 4.50
N GLY A 560 14.40 -32.31 5.43
CA GLY A 560 13.23 -31.45 5.53
C GLY A 560 13.46 -30.07 6.13
N GLY A 561 12.42 -29.50 6.72
CA GLY A 561 12.40 -28.12 7.21
C GLY A 561 12.51 -27.07 6.09
N VAL A 562 13.30 -26.01 6.34
CA VAL A 562 13.48 -24.88 5.40
C VAL A 562 14.19 -25.27 4.10
N LYS A 563 15.01 -26.33 4.11
CA LYS A 563 15.75 -26.80 2.93
C LYS A 563 14.81 -27.28 1.82
N SER A 564 13.69 -27.91 2.18
CA SER A 564 12.66 -28.33 1.21
C SER A 564 11.84 -27.17 0.66
N LEU A 565 11.78 -26.04 1.37
CA LEU A 565 11.05 -24.81 0.97
C LEU A 565 11.87 -23.91 0.03
N TRP A 566 13.16 -24.19 -0.18
CA TRP A 566 14.05 -23.38 -1.02
C TRP A 566 13.50 -23.13 -2.44
N PRO A 567 12.90 -24.11 -3.16
CA PRO A 567 12.31 -23.87 -4.48
C PRO A 567 11.13 -22.88 -4.46
N LEU A 568 10.43 -22.76 -3.33
CA LEU A 568 9.29 -21.85 -3.17
C LEU A 568 9.69 -20.43 -2.77
N PHE A 569 10.90 -20.25 -2.23
CA PHE A 569 11.38 -18.97 -1.74
C PHE A 569 11.32 -17.87 -2.82
N GLY A 570 11.99 -18.06 -3.96
CA GLY A 570 12.03 -17.05 -5.01
C GLY A 570 10.65 -16.79 -5.64
N ILE A 571 9.87 -17.86 -5.82
CA ILE A 571 8.53 -17.79 -6.43
C ILE A 571 7.58 -16.99 -5.51
N SER A 572 7.48 -17.37 -4.24
CA SER A 572 6.61 -16.71 -3.27
C SER A 572 6.99 -15.23 -3.07
N ASN A 573 8.30 -14.91 -3.09
CA ASN A 573 8.77 -13.52 -3.03
C ASN A 573 8.30 -12.69 -4.25
N GLN A 574 8.33 -13.23 -5.47
CA GLN A 574 7.83 -12.50 -6.64
C GLN A 574 6.31 -12.41 -6.70
N MET A 575 5.61 -13.42 -6.20
CA MET A 575 4.15 -13.41 -6.07
C MET A 575 3.69 -12.26 -5.17
N LEU A 576 4.42 -12.02 -4.08
CA LEU A 576 4.20 -10.90 -3.18
C LEU A 576 4.46 -9.54 -3.87
N ALA A 577 5.52 -9.45 -4.69
CA ALA A 577 5.76 -8.27 -5.53
C ALA A 577 4.60 -8.01 -6.50
N ALA A 578 4.06 -9.05 -7.13
CA ALA A 578 2.90 -8.94 -8.01
C ALA A 578 1.66 -8.43 -7.26
N VAL A 579 1.40 -8.93 -6.05
CA VAL A 579 0.32 -8.44 -5.17
C VAL A 579 0.48 -6.95 -4.87
N ALA A 580 1.70 -6.50 -4.57
CA ALA A 580 1.99 -5.09 -4.31
C ALA A 580 1.76 -4.20 -5.56
N LEU A 581 2.14 -4.65 -6.75
CA LEU A 581 1.87 -3.95 -8.00
C LEU A 581 0.37 -3.92 -8.36
N VAL A 582 -0.39 -4.98 -8.02
CA VAL A 582 -1.86 -4.99 -8.17
C VAL A 582 -2.49 -3.96 -7.23
N LEU A 583 -2.06 -3.88 -5.97
CA LEU A 583 -2.49 -2.83 -5.05
C LEU A 583 -2.20 -1.43 -5.61
N ALA A 584 -0.97 -1.19 -6.08
CA ALA A 584 -0.59 0.08 -6.66
C ALA A 584 -1.45 0.44 -7.89
N THR A 585 -1.84 -0.55 -8.69
CA THR A 585 -2.76 -0.39 -9.82
C THR A 585 -4.14 0.07 -9.35
N VAL A 586 -4.72 -0.59 -8.34
CA VAL A 586 -6.03 -0.22 -7.79
C VAL A 586 -6.01 1.20 -7.21
N VAL A 587 -4.96 1.58 -6.50
CA VAL A 587 -4.80 2.93 -5.97
C VAL A 587 -4.71 3.97 -7.10
N LEU A 588 -3.95 3.71 -8.18
CA LEU A 588 -3.89 4.61 -9.33
C LEU A 588 -5.27 4.81 -10.00
N VAL A 589 -6.06 3.73 -10.10
CA VAL A 589 -7.43 3.80 -10.62
C VAL A 589 -8.29 4.70 -9.74
N LYS A 590 -8.28 4.48 -8.41
CA LYS A 590 -9.06 5.28 -7.45
C LYS A 590 -8.62 6.73 -7.37
N MET A 591 -7.33 7.01 -7.57
CA MET A 591 -6.78 8.37 -7.71
C MET A 591 -7.17 9.05 -9.04
N LYS A 592 -8.01 8.42 -9.87
CA LYS A 592 -8.42 8.89 -11.20
C LYS A 592 -7.23 9.05 -12.16
N ARG A 593 -6.20 8.21 -12.01
CA ARG A 593 -4.95 8.22 -12.81
C ARG A 593 -4.82 7.01 -13.72
N THR A 594 -5.93 6.53 -14.26
CA THR A 594 -6.01 5.34 -15.11
C THR A 594 -5.07 5.38 -16.33
N GLN A 595 -4.74 6.57 -16.86
CA GLN A 595 -3.78 6.72 -17.97
C GLN A 595 -2.36 6.25 -17.65
N TYR A 596 -1.99 6.12 -16.37
CA TYR A 596 -0.65 5.76 -15.91
C TYR A 596 -0.56 4.32 -15.38
N ILE A 597 -1.65 3.53 -15.42
CA ILE A 597 -1.67 2.17 -14.86
C ILE A 597 -0.71 1.21 -15.54
N TRP A 598 -0.27 1.50 -16.76
CA TRP A 598 0.71 0.69 -17.47
C TRP A 598 2.03 0.56 -16.70
N VAL A 599 2.37 1.57 -15.88
CA VAL A 599 3.56 1.59 -15.01
C VAL A 599 3.55 0.44 -14.01
N THR A 600 2.39 -0.01 -13.55
CA THR A 600 2.24 -1.11 -12.60
C THR A 600 1.71 -2.39 -13.23
N VAL A 601 0.83 -2.30 -14.22
CA VAL A 601 0.19 -3.47 -14.86
C VAL A 601 1.18 -4.28 -15.69
N ILE A 602 2.02 -3.64 -16.50
CA ILE A 602 3.01 -4.34 -17.33
C ILE A 602 3.95 -5.20 -16.46
N PRO A 603 4.62 -4.65 -15.42
CA PRO A 603 5.47 -5.46 -14.58
C PRO A 603 4.68 -6.50 -13.77
N ALA A 604 3.47 -6.19 -13.30
CA ALA A 604 2.64 -7.17 -12.60
C ALA A 604 2.33 -8.40 -13.47
N VAL A 605 1.91 -8.18 -14.73
CA VAL A 605 1.61 -9.26 -15.68
C VAL A 605 2.85 -10.11 -15.96
N TRP A 606 4.02 -9.48 -16.14
CA TRP A 606 5.27 -10.21 -16.35
C TRP A 606 5.62 -11.12 -15.17
N LEU A 607 5.55 -10.60 -13.94
CA LEU A 607 5.81 -11.39 -12.73
C LEU A 607 4.82 -12.55 -12.61
N LEU A 608 3.53 -12.30 -12.83
CA LEU A 608 2.49 -13.32 -12.77
C LEU A 608 2.73 -14.44 -13.79
N ILE A 609 3.13 -14.10 -15.01
CA ILE A 609 3.49 -15.09 -16.03
C ILE A 609 4.67 -15.95 -15.53
N CYS A 610 5.74 -15.32 -15.02
CA CYS A 610 6.92 -16.04 -14.53
C CYS A 610 6.57 -16.96 -13.36
N THR A 611 5.87 -16.44 -12.35
CA THR A 611 5.57 -17.19 -11.12
C THR A 611 4.55 -18.30 -11.34
N THR A 612 3.49 -18.04 -12.12
CA THR A 612 2.48 -19.06 -12.42
C THR A 612 3.07 -20.16 -13.28
N TRP A 613 3.91 -19.83 -14.26
CA TRP A 613 4.59 -20.84 -15.08
C TRP A 613 5.54 -21.70 -14.24
N ALA A 614 6.33 -21.09 -13.36
CA ALA A 614 7.26 -21.81 -12.50
C ALA A 614 6.56 -22.76 -11.53
N LEU A 615 5.47 -22.29 -10.89
CA LEU A 615 4.66 -23.15 -10.03
C LEU A 615 3.97 -24.25 -10.82
N GLY A 616 3.47 -23.97 -12.03
CA GLY A 616 2.92 -24.99 -12.91
C GLY A 616 3.92 -26.11 -13.19
N LEU A 617 5.16 -25.75 -13.51
CA LEU A 617 6.26 -26.72 -13.70
C LEU A 617 6.58 -27.47 -12.40
N LYS A 618 6.71 -26.77 -11.27
CA LYS A 618 7.06 -27.40 -9.99
C LYS A 618 5.92 -28.26 -9.41
N LEU A 619 4.67 -27.98 -9.74
CA LEU A 619 3.54 -28.82 -9.34
C LEU A 619 3.41 -30.07 -10.23
N PHE A 620 3.40 -29.87 -11.56
CA PHE A 620 2.89 -30.87 -12.50
C PHE A 620 3.91 -31.48 -13.44
N SER A 621 5.18 -31.02 -13.46
CA SER A 621 6.17 -31.59 -14.38
C SER A 621 6.46 -33.05 -14.05
N SER A 622 6.37 -33.90 -15.06
CA SER A 622 6.79 -35.30 -15.03
C SER A 622 8.27 -35.50 -15.37
N ASN A 623 8.99 -34.43 -15.70
CA ASN A 623 10.41 -34.52 -16.01
C ASN A 623 11.20 -34.78 -14.70
N PRO A 624 11.96 -35.89 -14.60
CA PRO A 624 12.76 -36.20 -13.42
C PRO A 624 13.76 -35.10 -13.04
N GLN A 625 14.25 -34.32 -14.01
CA GLN A 625 15.17 -33.22 -13.75
C GLN A 625 14.49 -31.99 -13.16
N MET A 626 13.20 -31.78 -13.42
CA MET A 626 12.45 -30.62 -12.91
C MET A 626 12.00 -30.81 -11.47
N GLU A 627 11.99 -32.06 -10.99
CA GLU A 627 11.58 -32.46 -9.64
C GLU A 627 10.19 -31.90 -9.30
N GLY A 628 9.19 -32.23 -10.13
CA GLY A 628 7.80 -31.84 -9.85
C GLY A 628 7.31 -32.49 -8.57
N PHE A 629 6.70 -31.72 -7.66
CA PHE A 629 6.35 -32.17 -6.31
C PHE A 629 5.43 -33.39 -6.32
N PHE A 630 4.38 -33.40 -7.15
CA PHE A 630 3.49 -34.56 -7.26
C PHE A 630 4.19 -35.77 -7.89
N PHE A 631 5.03 -35.54 -8.89
CA PHE A 631 5.81 -36.61 -9.53
C PHE A 631 6.77 -37.26 -8.54
N MET A 632 7.55 -36.46 -7.80
CA MET A 632 8.51 -36.95 -6.81
C MET A 632 7.80 -37.70 -5.67
N ALA A 633 6.70 -37.14 -5.14
CA ALA A 633 5.92 -37.83 -4.12
C ALA A 633 5.42 -39.20 -4.60
N ASN A 634 4.91 -39.29 -5.83
CA ASN A 634 4.44 -40.56 -6.40
C ASN A 634 5.60 -41.53 -6.68
N GLN A 635 6.76 -41.04 -7.13
CA GLN A 635 7.93 -41.86 -7.40
C GLN A 635 8.47 -42.50 -6.11
N TYR A 636 8.61 -41.72 -5.02
CA TYR A 636 9.06 -42.26 -3.74
C TYR A 636 8.03 -43.21 -3.12
N LYS A 637 6.72 -42.91 -3.25
CA LYS A 637 5.66 -43.87 -2.85
C LYS A 637 5.76 -45.18 -3.61
N ALA A 638 5.96 -45.13 -4.93
CA ALA A 638 6.13 -46.32 -5.75
C ALA A 638 7.39 -47.11 -5.36
N ARG A 639 8.50 -46.44 -5.03
CA ARG A 639 9.72 -47.09 -4.52
C ARG A 639 9.50 -47.76 -3.17
N ILE A 640 8.76 -47.14 -2.26
CA ILE A 640 8.40 -47.76 -0.97
C ILE A 640 7.53 -49.00 -1.21
N ALA A 641 6.54 -48.91 -2.10
CA ALA A 641 5.65 -50.03 -2.41
C ALA A 641 6.37 -51.19 -3.14
N ALA A 642 7.33 -50.87 -4.02
CA ALA A 642 8.09 -51.86 -4.77
C ALA A 642 9.29 -52.44 -4.01
N GLY A 643 9.90 -51.66 -3.10
CA GLY A 643 11.11 -52.02 -2.36
C GLY A 643 10.88 -52.93 -1.15
N GLY A 644 9.62 -53.18 -0.76
CA GLY A 644 9.23 -54.24 0.17
C GLY A 644 10.14 -54.38 1.41
N ALA A 645 10.70 -55.58 1.60
CA ALA A 645 11.56 -55.97 2.74
C ALA A 645 13.06 -55.67 2.53
N ASP A 646 13.47 -55.14 1.38
CA ASP A 646 14.88 -54.87 1.02
C ASP A 646 15.35 -53.48 1.45
N LEU A 647 14.41 -52.60 1.83
CA LEU A 647 14.71 -51.27 2.37
C LEU A 647 14.74 -51.32 3.91
N THR A 648 15.75 -50.69 4.50
CA THR A 648 15.84 -50.54 5.95
C THR A 648 14.70 -49.64 6.48
N ALA A 649 14.33 -49.81 7.75
CA ALA A 649 13.32 -48.97 8.39
C ALA A 649 13.67 -47.46 8.31
N GLN A 650 14.96 -47.12 8.39
CA GLN A 650 15.45 -45.75 8.26
C GLN A 650 15.28 -45.20 6.85
N GLU A 651 15.56 -46.01 5.81
CA GLU A 651 15.34 -45.60 4.42
C GLU A 651 13.86 -45.38 4.11
N ILE A 652 12.98 -46.26 4.61
CA ILE A 652 11.53 -46.10 4.49
C ILE A 652 11.06 -44.82 5.21
N ALA A 653 11.56 -44.55 6.41
CA ALA A 653 11.25 -43.32 7.16
C ALA A 653 11.70 -42.07 6.38
N ASN A 654 12.94 -42.06 5.87
CA ASN A 654 13.49 -40.97 5.06
C ASN A 654 12.69 -40.73 3.78
N MET A 655 12.31 -41.79 3.07
CA MET A 655 11.50 -41.68 1.85
C MET A 655 10.07 -41.18 2.14
N ASN A 656 9.44 -41.66 3.21
CA ASN A 656 8.14 -41.13 3.66
C ASN A 656 8.23 -39.65 4.03
N HIS A 657 9.33 -39.24 4.67
CA HIS A 657 9.59 -37.85 4.99
C HIS A 657 9.67 -36.97 3.72
N ILE A 658 10.39 -37.42 2.69
CA ILE A 658 10.46 -36.75 1.38
C ILE A 658 9.07 -36.66 0.73
N VAL A 659 8.25 -37.71 0.82
CA VAL A 659 6.88 -37.72 0.30
C VAL A 659 6.02 -36.64 0.97
N VAL A 660 6.04 -36.56 2.31
CA VAL A 660 5.31 -35.55 3.08
C VAL A 660 5.76 -34.15 2.69
N ASN A 661 7.08 -33.91 2.62
CA ASN A 661 7.63 -32.61 2.22
C ASN A 661 7.17 -32.16 0.83
N ASN A 662 7.13 -33.08 -0.14
CA ASN A 662 6.65 -32.77 -1.48
C ASN A 662 5.15 -32.42 -1.50
N TYR A 663 4.30 -33.12 -0.74
CA TYR A 663 2.89 -32.73 -0.62
C TYR A 663 2.70 -31.40 0.10
N THR A 664 3.48 -31.12 1.14
CA THR A 664 3.47 -29.82 1.83
C THR A 664 3.86 -28.70 0.86
N ASN A 665 4.92 -28.88 0.07
CA ASN A 665 5.34 -27.93 -0.95
C ASN A 665 4.26 -27.71 -2.03
N ALA A 666 3.60 -28.78 -2.48
CA ALA A 666 2.50 -28.67 -3.42
C ALA A 666 1.30 -27.92 -2.83
N GLY A 667 0.93 -28.22 -1.57
CA GLY A 667 -0.14 -27.53 -0.85
C GLY A 667 0.13 -26.03 -0.68
N LEU A 668 1.34 -25.66 -0.24
CA LEU A 668 1.77 -24.27 -0.11
C LEU A 668 1.77 -23.54 -1.46
N SER A 669 2.23 -24.20 -2.52
CA SER A 669 2.22 -23.64 -3.89
C SER A 669 0.81 -23.30 -4.35
N ILE A 670 -0.15 -24.21 -4.16
CA ILE A 670 -1.55 -24.01 -4.50
C ILE A 670 -2.14 -22.89 -3.65
N LEU A 671 -1.85 -22.87 -2.35
CA LEU A 671 -2.30 -21.80 -1.45
C LEU A 671 -1.81 -20.42 -1.92
N PHE A 672 -0.54 -20.28 -2.30
CA PHE A 672 -0.01 -19.00 -2.79
C PHE A 672 -0.67 -18.58 -4.11
N LEU A 673 -0.93 -19.52 -5.03
CA LEU A 673 -1.69 -19.21 -6.25
C LEU A 673 -3.08 -18.70 -5.91
N VAL A 674 -3.80 -19.37 -5.01
CA VAL A 674 -5.14 -18.94 -4.56
C VAL A 674 -5.09 -17.54 -3.97
N VAL A 675 -4.12 -17.24 -3.11
CA VAL A 675 -3.94 -15.90 -2.53
C VAL A 675 -3.77 -14.85 -3.62
N VAL A 676 -2.79 -15.02 -4.52
CA VAL A 676 -2.49 -14.02 -5.56
C VAL A 676 -3.66 -13.81 -6.52
N TYR A 677 -4.26 -14.89 -7.04
CA TYR A 677 -5.37 -14.79 -7.97
C TYR A 677 -6.64 -14.24 -7.32
N SER A 678 -6.83 -14.46 -6.02
CA SER A 678 -7.90 -13.79 -5.26
C SER A 678 -7.67 -12.28 -5.22
N ILE A 679 -6.45 -11.81 -4.93
CA ILE A 679 -6.15 -10.36 -4.93
C ILE A 679 -6.34 -9.75 -6.32
N ILE A 680 -5.97 -10.45 -7.39
CA ILE A 680 -6.24 -9.99 -8.77
C ILE A 680 -7.75 -9.87 -9.01
N PHE A 681 -8.52 -10.89 -8.65
CA PHE A 681 -9.97 -10.89 -8.82
C PHE A 681 -10.62 -9.70 -8.10
N TYR A 682 -10.30 -9.50 -6.82
CA TYR A 682 -10.81 -8.36 -6.05
C TYR A 682 -10.27 -7.01 -6.54
N GLY A 683 -9.04 -6.96 -7.05
CA GLY A 683 -8.49 -5.75 -7.66
C GLY A 683 -9.24 -5.35 -8.95
N ILE A 684 -9.61 -6.32 -9.78
CA ILE A 684 -10.46 -6.09 -10.96
C ILE A 684 -11.86 -5.64 -10.54
N LYS A 685 -12.43 -6.25 -9.50
CA LYS A 685 -13.73 -5.83 -8.93
C LYS A 685 -13.70 -4.38 -8.46
N ALA A 686 -12.72 -4.02 -7.63
CA ALA A 686 -12.52 -2.65 -7.14
C ALA A 686 -12.31 -1.64 -8.29
N TRP A 687 -11.63 -2.05 -9.36
CA TRP A 687 -11.51 -1.23 -10.57
C TRP A 687 -12.87 -0.99 -11.24
N ARG A 688 -13.68 -2.04 -11.43
CA ARG A 688 -15.02 -1.92 -12.05
C ARG A 688 -15.91 -0.99 -11.23
N GLU A 689 -15.91 -1.12 -9.91
CA GLU A 689 -16.67 -0.27 -8.99
C GLU A 689 -16.21 1.19 -9.06
N ALA A 690 -14.90 1.46 -9.01
CA ALA A 690 -14.36 2.81 -9.14
C ALA A 690 -14.70 3.46 -10.50
N ARG A 691 -14.83 2.67 -11.55
CA ARG A 691 -15.23 3.15 -12.89
C ARG A 691 -16.74 3.38 -13.00
N ALA A 692 -17.55 2.53 -12.36
CA ALA A 692 -19.00 2.71 -12.25
C ALA A 692 -19.36 3.97 -11.47
N ALA A 693 -18.64 4.30 -10.39
CA ALA A 693 -18.79 5.55 -9.63
C ALA A 693 -18.65 6.82 -10.50
N LYS A 694 -17.87 6.76 -11.59
CA LYS A 694 -17.76 7.87 -12.56
C LYS A 694 -18.99 7.99 -13.48
N LYS A 695 -19.68 6.88 -13.74
CA LYS A 695 -20.96 6.85 -14.46
C LYS A 695 -22.04 7.48 -13.56
N TYR A 696 -22.09 7.11 -12.28
CA TYR A 696 -22.99 7.71 -11.30
C TYR A 696 -22.71 9.20 -11.08
N LEU A 697 -21.45 9.64 -11.01
CA LEU A 697 -21.15 11.08 -10.92
C LEU A 697 -21.52 11.85 -12.21
N GLY A 698 -21.44 11.19 -13.38
CA GLY A 698 -21.83 11.76 -14.67
C GLY A 698 -23.34 11.75 -14.91
N GLN A 699 -24.05 10.75 -14.39
CA GLN A 699 -25.52 10.68 -14.36
C GLN A 699 -26.09 11.63 -13.31
N ALA A 700 -25.51 11.68 -12.11
CA ALA A 700 -25.80 12.71 -11.12
C ALA A 700 -25.52 14.11 -11.69
N ALA A 701 -24.40 14.33 -12.38
CA ALA A 701 -24.16 15.60 -13.08
C ALA A 701 -25.22 15.90 -14.16
N ARG A 702 -25.67 14.91 -14.93
CA ARG A 702 -26.76 15.10 -15.93
C ARG A 702 -28.12 15.39 -15.30
N MET A 703 -28.44 14.74 -14.18
CA MET A 703 -29.61 15.03 -13.35
C MET A 703 -29.49 16.42 -12.69
N LEU A 704 -28.27 16.85 -12.32
CA LEU A 704 -27.97 18.16 -11.73
C LEU A 704 -28.03 19.32 -12.75
N VAL A 705 -27.94 19.05 -14.06
CA VAL A 705 -28.21 20.04 -15.14
C VAL A 705 -29.62 19.86 -15.76
N GLY A 706 -30.51 19.10 -15.11
CA GLY A 706 -31.90 18.97 -15.55
C GLY A 706 -32.10 18.25 -16.90
N ILE A 707 -31.16 17.40 -17.33
CA ILE A 707 -31.33 16.57 -18.54
C ILE A 707 -31.80 15.16 -18.11
N PRO A 708 -33.11 14.83 -18.26
CA PRO A 708 -33.62 13.51 -17.86
C PRO A 708 -33.11 12.38 -18.78
N ASP A 709 -32.81 11.22 -18.20
CA ASP A 709 -32.16 10.07 -18.86
C ASP A 709 -33.19 9.15 -19.55
N TYR A 710 -33.60 9.55 -20.76
CA TYR A 710 -34.60 8.83 -21.56
C TYR A 710 -34.23 7.37 -21.86
N ASP A 711 -32.93 7.08 -22.04
CA ASP A 711 -32.47 5.73 -22.38
C ASP A 711 -32.70 4.77 -21.20
N THR A 712 -32.50 5.24 -19.97
CA THR A 712 -32.75 4.47 -18.74
C THR A 712 -34.26 4.27 -18.50
N TYR A 713 -35.09 5.28 -18.78
CA TYR A 713 -36.56 5.15 -18.75
C TYR A 713 -37.05 4.07 -19.73
N VAL A 714 -36.56 4.09 -20.97
CA VAL A 714 -36.91 3.09 -21.99
C VAL A 714 -36.50 1.69 -21.53
N LEU A 715 -35.30 1.54 -20.96
CA LEU A 715 -34.82 0.25 -20.45
C LEU A 715 -35.69 -0.27 -19.28
N HIS A 716 -36.08 0.60 -18.35
CA HIS A 716 -36.96 0.25 -17.24
C HIS A 716 -38.35 -0.20 -17.75
N MET A 717 -38.94 0.55 -18.68
CA MET A 717 -40.23 0.18 -19.30
C MET A 717 -40.13 -1.18 -20.01
N GLN A 718 -39.05 -1.41 -20.75
CA GLN A 718 -38.84 -2.68 -21.44
C GLN A 718 -38.61 -3.86 -20.48
N THR A 719 -38.02 -3.62 -19.31
CA THR A 719 -37.67 -4.67 -18.36
C THR A 719 -38.82 -5.02 -17.41
N ASN A 720 -39.55 -4.00 -16.92
CA ASN A 720 -40.54 -4.16 -15.85
C ASN A 720 -41.99 -3.96 -16.32
N HIS A 721 -42.20 -3.26 -17.43
CA HIS A 721 -43.53 -2.99 -18.00
C HIS A 721 -43.59 -3.33 -19.50
N PRO A 722 -43.24 -4.56 -19.91
CA PRO A 722 -43.07 -4.92 -21.33
C PRO A 722 -44.35 -4.76 -22.16
N ASP A 723 -45.52 -4.75 -21.52
CA ASP A 723 -46.83 -4.59 -22.16
C ASP A 723 -47.22 -3.13 -22.42
N GLN A 724 -46.42 -2.16 -21.98
CA GLN A 724 -46.69 -0.73 -22.15
C GLN A 724 -45.61 -0.08 -23.03
N PRO A 725 -46.00 0.62 -24.12
CA PRO A 725 -45.03 1.31 -24.97
C PRO A 725 -44.40 2.50 -24.21
N PRO A 726 -43.07 2.69 -24.27
CA PRO A 726 -42.42 3.85 -23.66
C PRO A 726 -42.84 5.13 -24.39
N MET A 727 -43.02 6.21 -23.62
CA MET A 727 -43.29 7.56 -24.13
C MET A 727 -42.23 8.01 -25.13
N THR A 728 -42.56 8.92 -26.05
CA THR A 728 -41.54 9.52 -26.93
C THR A 728 -40.62 10.47 -26.16
N TYR A 729 -39.40 10.72 -26.65
CA TYR A 729 -38.46 11.65 -25.98
C TYR A 729 -39.07 13.03 -25.73
N LYS A 730 -39.88 13.55 -26.65
CA LYS A 730 -40.55 14.85 -26.50
C LYS A 730 -41.67 14.83 -25.45
N GLU A 731 -42.45 13.75 -25.40
CA GLU A 731 -43.48 13.56 -24.37
C GLU A 731 -42.83 13.36 -23.01
N PHE A 732 -41.86 12.45 -22.90
CA PHE A 732 -41.03 12.24 -21.73
C PHE A 732 -40.39 13.55 -21.24
N PHE A 733 -39.79 14.35 -22.12
CA PHE A 733 -39.15 15.61 -21.74
C PHE A 733 -40.16 16.68 -21.27
N ARG A 734 -41.29 16.82 -21.97
CA ARG A 734 -42.35 17.81 -21.62
C ARG A 734 -43.11 17.43 -20.37
N GLU A 735 -43.37 16.14 -20.20
CA GLU A 735 -43.96 15.56 -19.01
C GLU A 735 -43.02 15.65 -17.81
N ARG A 736 -41.71 15.43 -17.97
CA ARG A 736 -40.72 15.59 -16.88
C ARG A 736 -40.48 17.05 -16.47
N GLN A 737 -40.72 18.01 -17.37
CA GLN A 737 -40.83 19.43 -16.98
C GLN A 737 -42.10 19.73 -16.17
N GLN A 738 -43.15 18.90 -16.28
CA GLN A 738 -44.46 19.14 -15.66
C GLN A 738 -44.79 18.21 -14.48
N ALA A 739 -44.13 17.06 -14.35
CA ALA A 739 -44.45 15.99 -13.42
C ALA A 739 -43.17 15.38 -12.81
N ARG A 740 -42.97 15.59 -11.50
CA ARG A 740 -42.10 14.76 -10.66
C ARG A 740 -42.99 13.69 -10.00
N TYR A 741 -42.72 12.43 -10.26
CA TYR A 741 -43.66 11.31 -10.15
C TYR A 741 -43.72 10.61 -8.77
N GLY A 742 -43.65 11.39 -7.71
CA GLY A 742 -43.62 10.95 -6.32
C GLY A 742 -43.90 12.17 -5.47
N GLY A 743 -44.76 11.99 -4.47
CA GLY A 743 -45.32 13.10 -3.72
C GLY A 743 -44.28 14.06 -3.18
N ASP A 744 -44.64 15.33 -3.06
CA ASP A 744 -43.79 16.35 -2.42
C ASP A 744 -43.34 15.83 -1.06
N VAL A 745 -42.02 15.72 -0.90
CA VAL A 745 -41.37 15.20 0.29
C VAL A 745 -41.07 16.35 1.23
N THR A 746 -41.65 16.29 2.42
CA THR A 746 -41.38 17.22 3.50
C THR A 746 -40.56 16.51 4.58
N VAL A 747 -39.41 17.05 4.92
CA VAL A 747 -38.59 16.54 6.04
C VAL A 747 -38.94 17.33 7.29
N LEU A 748 -39.55 16.68 8.28
CA LEU A 748 -39.92 17.29 9.55
C LEU A 748 -38.82 17.01 10.58
N THR A 749 -38.16 18.06 11.05
CA THR A 749 -37.07 18.00 12.05
C THR A 749 -37.34 18.93 13.24
N GLY A 750 -36.48 18.86 14.24
CA GLY A 750 -36.58 19.65 15.47
C GLY A 750 -36.16 18.84 16.69
N PHE A 751 -35.71 19.52 17.73
CA PHE A 751 -35.14 18.87 18.91
C PHE A 751 -36.18 18.04 19.69
N LEU A 752 -35.71 17.21 20.63
CA LEU A 752 -36.56 16.40 21.50
C LEU A 752 -37.59 17.28 22.24
N GLY A 753 -38.87 16.88 22.23
CA GLY A 753 -39.94 17.60 22.93
C GLY A 753 -40.49 18.85 22.23
N ALA A 754 -40.05 19.15 21.00
CA ALA A 754 -40.53 20.31 20.22
C ALA A 754 -42.02 20.24 19.81
N GLY A 755 -42.62 19.04 19.84
CA GLY A 755 -44.02 18.80 19.46
C GLY A 755 -44.23 18.19 18.07
N LYS A 756 -43.21 17.52 17.49
CA LYS A 756 -43.27 16.91 16.14
C LYS A 756 -44.38 15.88 16.01
N THR A 757 -44.44 14.91 16.92
CA THR A 757 -45.50 13.88 16.96
C THR A 757 -46.90 14.51 17.10
N THR A 758 -47.05 15.56 17.91
CA THR A 758 -48.32 16.28 18.08
C THR A 758 -48.75 16.99 16.80
N LEU A 759 -47.80 17.63 16.10
CA LEU A 759 -48.00 18.28 14.81
C LEU A 759 -48.38 17.24 13.74
N LEU A 760 -47.64 16.14 13.64
CA LEU A 760 -47.92 15.03 12.72
C LEU A 760 -49.34 14.48 12.90
N ARG A 761 -49.72 14.20 14.15
CA ARG A 761 -51.08 13.73 14.49
C ARG A 761 -52.15 14.73 14.08
N HIS A 762 -51.92 16.02 14.32
CA HIS A 762 -52.86 17.06 13.92
C HIS A 762 -53.02 17.11 12.38
N ILE A 763 -51.94 17.00 11.61
CA ILE A 763 -51.97 16.96 10.14
C ILE A 763 -52.83 15.78 9.67
N LEU A 764 -52.57 14.58 10.18
CA LEU A 764 -53.26 13.34 9.80
C LEU A 764 -54.76 13.34 10.16
N HIS A 765 -55.19 14.14 11.15
CA HIS A 765 -56.61 14.26 11.51
C HIS A 765 -57.37 15.35 10.74
N THR A 766 -56.69 16.38 10.25
CA THR A 766 -57.32 17.62 9.76
C THR A 766 -57.35 17.72 8.23
N GLN A 767 -56.39 17.10 7.53
CA GLN A 767 -56.35 17.02 6.05
C GLN A 767 -57.11 15.78 5.55
N GLN A 768 -58.28 15.97 4.92
CA GLN A 768 -59.11 14.88 4.38
C GLN A 768 -59.01 14.70 2.86
N GLU A 769 -58.45 15.68 2.12
CA GLU A 769 -58.42 15.66 0.65
C GLU A 769 -57.11 15.15 0.04
N GLU A 770 -55.97 15.26 0.73
CA GLU A 770 -54.66 14.76 0.26
C GLU A 770 -54.22 13.49 1.02
N LYS A 771 -53.74 12.47 0.31
CA LYS A 771 -53.24 11.22 0.92
C LYS A 771 -51.77 11.36 1.29
N ILE A 772 -51.46 11.28 2.59
CA ILE A 772 -50.10 11.48 3.11
C ILE A 772 -49.50 10.14 3.55
N ALA A 773 -48.30 9.82 3.07
CA ALA A 773 -47.45 8.77 3.60
C ALA A 773 -46.49 9.34 4.65
N VAL A 774 -46.23 8.59 5.73
CA VAL A 774 -45.31 9.02 6.79
C VAL A 774 -44.26 7.95 7.06
N ILE A 775 -43.00 8.36 7.09
CA ILE A 775 -41.88 7.54 7.56
C ILE A 775 -41.44 8.09 8.92
N GLU A 776 -41.61 7.28 9.96
CA GLU A 776 -41.15 7.57 11.32
C GLU A 776 -39.80 6.90 11.56
N ASN A 777 -38.80 7.71 11.84
CA ASN A 777 -37.51 7.24 12.32
C ASN A 777 -37.54 7.32 13.86
N GLU A 778 -37.64 6.19 14.58
CA GLU A 778 -37.68 6.12 16.05
C GLU A 778 -36.44 5.37 16.61
N PHE A 779 -36.12 5.57 17.89
CA PHE A 779 -35.00 4.93 18.59
C PHE A 779 -35.55 4.02 19.72
N GLY A 780 -35.66 2.71 19.50
CA GLY A 780 -36.05 1.72 20.53
C GLY A 780 -36.76 0.47 19.99
N GLU A 781 -36.63 -0.68 20.67
CA GLU A 781 -37.24 -1.98 20.30
C GLU A 781 -38.77 -2.05 20.51
N THR A 782 -39.37 -1.03 21.13
CA THR A 782 -40.82 -0.94 21.34
C THR A 782 -41.34 0.37 20.73
N PRO A 783 -42.25 0.32 19.74
CA PRO A 783 -42.87 1.51 19.17
C PRO A 783 -43.70 2.21 20.24
N ILE A 784 -43.28 3.38 20.72
CA ILE A 784 -44.07 4.16 21.69
C ILE A 784 -45.07 5.04 20.96
N ASP A 785 -44.67 5.57 19.79
CA ASP A 785 -45.49 6.55 19.04
C ASP A 785 -46.46 5.92 18.02
N SER A 786 -46.21 4.70 17.53
CA SER A 786 -47.11 4.06 16.55
C SER A 786 -48.47 3.65 17.14
N GLN A 787 -48.56 3.42 18.46
CA GLN A 787 -49.84 3.20 19.15
C GLN A 787 -50.70 4.47 19.26
N LEU A 788 -50.10 5.65 19.11
CA LEU A 788 -50.80 6.94 19.27
C LEU A 788 -51.40 7.44 17.93
N ILE A 789 -50.97 6.97 16.77
CA ILE A 789 -51.30 7.63 15.49
C ILE A 789 -52.52 7.04 14.73
N GLY A 790 -52.99 5.85 15.09
CA GLY A 790 -54.31 5.31 14.67
C GLY A 790 -54.45 4.95 13.17
N ASP A 791 -55.54 4.26 12.82
CA ASP A 791 -55.82 3.55 11.54
C ASP A 791 -55.92 4.42 10.24
N ARG A 792 -55.37 5.64 10.20
CA ARG A 792 -55.63 6.61 9.11
C ARG A 792 -54.44 6.96 8.20
N ALA A 793 -53.22 6.55 8.54
CA ALA A 793 -52.09 6.62 7.60
C ALA A 793 -52.09 5.40 6.67
N THR A 794 -51.88 5.60 5.35
CA THR A 794 -51.99 4.52 4.35
C THR A 794 -50.98 3.39 4.57
N ARG A 795 -49.83 3.68 5.18
CA ARG A 795 -48.85 2.73 5.71
C ARG A 795 -47.83 3.50 6.58
N ILE A 796 -47.56 3.04 7.79
CA ILE A 796 -46.46 3.54 8.64
C ILE A 796 -45.36 2.48 8.57
N THR A 797 -44.22 2.82 7.98
CA THR A 797 -43.04 1.94 7.94
C THR A 797 -42.07 2.40 9.01
N THR A 798 -41.95 1.62 10.10
CA THR A 798 -41.03 1.91 11.21
C THR A 798 -39.69 1.24 10.96
N LEU A 799 -38.60 2.01 10.95
CA LEU A 799 -37.24 1.48 10.81
C LEU A 799 -36.80 0.84 12.14
N SER A 800 -36.42 -0.44 12.11
CA SER A 800 -36.35 -1.28 13.31
C SER A 800 -35.02 -1.23 14.08
N ASN A 801 -34.00 -0.52 13.60
CA ASN A 801 -32.69 -0.47 14.26
C ASN A 801 -32.08 0.94 14.22
N GLY A 802 -31.85 1.50 15.40
CA GLY A 802 -31.36 2.87 15.59
C GLY A 802 -30.04 3.21 14.89
N CYS A 803 -29.92 4.49 14.57
CA CYS A 803 -28.80 5.24 13.96
C CYS A 803 -28.69 5.26 12.42
N ILE A 804 -29.32 6.26 11.76
CA ILE A 804 -28.84 6.78 10.46
C ILE A 804 -27.44 7.42 10.59
N CYS A 805 -27.07 7.89 11.80
CA CYS A 805 -25.80 8.53 12.10
C CYS A 805 -24.58 7.58 12.17
N CYS A 806 -24.81 6.26 12.18
CA CYS A 806 -23.75 5.25 12.28
C CYS A 806 -24.00 4.12 11.26
N THR A 807 -23.61 4.34 10.00
CA THR A 807 -23.55 3.31 8.93
C THR A 807 -24.87 2.64 8.55
N ARG A 808 -25.69 3.29 7.69
CA ARG A 808 -26.29 2.77 6.44
C ARG A 808 -27.33 3.74 5.87
N SER A 809 -27.03 4.38 4.73
CA SER A 809 -28.02 5.10 3.92
C SER A 809 -29.07 4.17 3.30
N SER A 810 -28.80 2.86 3.27
CA SER A 810 -29.60 1.86 2.58
C SER A 810 -31.01 1.66 3.16
N GLU A 811 -31.25 1.78 4.47
CA GLU A 811 -32.57 1.45 5.03
C GLU A 811 -33.66 2.48 4.69
N LEU A 812 -33.32 3.77 4.67
CA LEU A 812 -34.24 4.81 4.17
C LEU A 812 -34.43 4.67 2.66
N GLU A 813 -33.36 4.35 1.92
CA GLU A 813 -33.45 4.08 0.47
C GLU A 813 -34.40 2.91 0.20
N ASP A 814 -34.27 1.80 0.93
CA ASP A 814 -35.12 0.61 0.82
C ASP A 814 -36.59 0.94 1.14
N ALA A 815 -36.86 1.69 2.21
CA ALA A 815 -38.22 2.10 2.57
C ALA A 815 -38.87 3.02 1.50
N LEU A 816 -38.08 3.93 0.92
CA LEU A 816 -38.54 4.81 -0.17
C LEU A 816 -38.83 4.01 -1.45
N LEU A 817 -38.01 3.01 -1.77
CA LEU A 817 -38.20 2.11 -2.90
C LEU A 817 -39.41 1.19 -2.70
N ASP A 818 -39.61 0.63 -1.51
CA ASP A 818 -40.78 -0.20 -1.18
C ASP A 818 -42.10 0.59 -1.32
N LEU A 819 -42.10 1.86 -0.90
CA LEU A 819 -43.26 2.74 -1.09
C LEU A 819 -43.53 3.01 -2.57
N LEU A 820 -42.49 3.14 -3.40
CA LEU A 820 -42.65 3.28 -4.85
C LEU A 820 -43.16 1.99 -5.47
N ASP A 821 -42.62 0.84 -5.08
CA ASP A 821 -43.03 -0.48 -5.59
C ASP A 821 -44.50 -0.79 -5.28
N SER A 822 -44.94 -0.57 -4.03
CA SER A 822 -46.35 -0.75 -3.66
C SER A 822 -47.25 0.28 -4.36
N ARG A 823 -46.77 1.50 -4.63
CA ARG A 823 -47.52 2.49 -5.40
C ARG A 823 -47.65 2.10 -6.87
N ASP A 824 -46.57 1.62 -7.48
CA ASP A 824 -46.52 1.21 -8.88
C ASP A 824 -47.33 -0.07 -9.14
N LYS A 825 -47.43 -0.95 -8.14
CA LYS A 825 -48.35 -2.11 -8.14
C LYS A 825 -49.82 -1.73 -7.90
N GLY A 826 -50.11 -0.48 -7.58
CA GLY A 826 -51.46 0.01 -7.25
C GLY A 826 -51.98 -0.43 -5.88
N GLU A 827 -51.11 -0.93 -5.00
CA GLU A 827 -51.46 -1.38 -3.64
C GLU A 827 -51.68 -0.20 -2.69
N ILE A 828 -50.94 0.89 -2.87
CA ILE A 828 -51.04 2.13 -2.09
C ILE A 828 -51.08 3.35 -3.00
N HIS A 829 -51.70 4.44 -2.53
CA HIS A 829 -51.72 5.72 -3.23
C HIS A 829 -51.46 6.84 -2.24
N PHE A 830 -50.46 7.68 -2.49
CA PHE A 830 -50.16 8.87 -1.69
C PHE A 830 -49.69 10.02 -2.58
N ASP A 831 -50.10 11.23 -2.19
CA ASP A 831 -49.83 12.51 -2.87
C ASP A 831 -48.65 13.26 -2.25
N ARG A 832 -48.37 13.01 -0.95
CA ARG A 832 -47.26 13.62 -0.21
C ARG A 832 -46.56 12.61 0.68
N LEU A 833 -45.27 12.85 0.95
CA LEU A 833 -44.48 12.05 1.87
C LEU A 833 -43.91 12.95 2.97
N ILE A 834 -44.12 12.58 4.23
CA ILE A 834 -43.47 13.23 5.38
C ILE A 834 -42.44 12.27 5.96
N VAL A 835 -41.20 12.74 6.09
CA VAL A 835 -40.12 12.02 6.77
C VAL A 835 -39.88 12.69 8.12
N GLU A 836 -40.35 12.05 9.20
CA GLU A 836 -40.08 12.52 10.56
C GLU A 836 -38.70 12.07 11.01
N CYS A 837 -37.88 13.06 11.39
CA CYS A 837 -36.57 12.83 11.98
C CYS A 837 -36.69 12.69 13.51
N THR A 838 -35.93 11.76 14.12
CA THR A 838 -35.82 11.75 15.59
C THR A 838 -35.32 13.12 16.10
N GLY A 839 -35.61 13.43 17.37
CA GLY A 839 -35.14 14.67 17.98
C GLY A 839 -33.61 14.84 17.98
N MET A 840 -32.87 13.74 17.81
CA MET A 840 -31.39 13.68 17.75
C MET A 840 -30.85 13.33 16.35
N ALA A 841 -31.68 13.37 15.30
CA ALA A 841 -31.24 13.11 13.94
C ALA A 841 -30.68 14.38 13.27
N ASP A 842 -29.59 14.20 12.52
CA ASP A 842 -29.06 15.18 11.57
C ASP A 842 -29.84 15.06 10.24
N PRO A 843 -30.46 16.14 9.74
CA PRO A 843 -31.13 16.13 8.44
C PRO A 843 -30.20 15.85 7.24
N GLY A 844 -28.89 16.12 7.35
CA GLY A 844 -27.94 16.02 6.25
C GLY A 844 -27.94 14.66 5.52
N PRO A 845 -27.71 13.53 6.22
CA PRO A 845 -27.76 12.19 5.61
C PRO A 845 -29.11 11.83 4.99
N ILE A 846 -30.22 12.29 5.56
CA ILE A 846 -31.58 12.04 5.03
C ILE A 846 -31.74 12.76 3.70
N LEU A 847 -31.34 14.03 3.63
CA LEU A 847 -31.38 14.81 2.39
C LEU A 847 -30.47 14.19 1.32
N GLN A 848 -29.29 13.70 1.69
CA GLN A 848 -28.39 13.03 0.75
C GLN A 848 -29.01 11.78 0.12
N ALA A 849 -29.80 10.99 0.87
CA ALA A 849 -30.43 9.77 0.35
C ALA A 849 -31.33 10.06 -0.86
N PHE A 850 -32.05 11.18 -0.86
CA PHE A 850 -32.88 11.62 -1.99
C PHE A 850 -32.10 11.97 -3.26
N PHE A 851 -30.79 12.23 -3.13
CA PHE A 851 -29.89 12.52 -4.25
C PHE A 851 -28.90 11.40 -4.55
N ALA A 852 -28.84 10.37 -3.71
CA ALA A 852 -27.87 9.27 -3.83
C ALA A 852 -28.34 8.16 -4.78
N HIS A 853 -29.65 7.95 -4.90
CA HIS A 853 -30.23 6.86 -5.69
C HIS A 853 -31.03 7.39 -6.90
N GLU A 854 -30.73 6.88 -8.10
CA GLU A 854 -31.29 7.37 -9.37
C GLU A 854 -32.83 7.36 -9.40
N ILE A 855 -33.45 6.25 -8.99
CA ILE A 855 -34.91 6.11 -8.96
C ILE A 855 -35.54 7.07 -7.94
N ILE A 856 -34.93 7.23 -6.76
CA ILE A 856 -35.46 8.10 -5.70
C ILE A 856 -35.39 9.56 -6.15
N CYS A 857 -34.27 9.96 -6.75
CA CYS A 857 -34.07 11.30 -7.29
C CYS A 857 -35.04 11.63 -8.44
N GLU A 858 -35.40 10.64 -9.26
CA GLU A 858 -36.36 10.83 -10.36
C GLU A 858 -37.81 10.83 -9.91
N ARG A 859 -38.12 10.05 -8.87
CA ARG A 859 -39.50 9.82 -8.42
C ARG A 859 -39.89 10.76 -7.31
N TYR A 860 -39.07 10.99 -6.29
CA TYR A 860 -39.40 11.89 -5.19
C TYR A 860 -38.88 13.30 -5.42
N LEU A 861 -39.70 14.29 -5.05
CA LEU A 861 -39.31 15.70 -5.01
C LEU A 861 -39.21 16.17 -3.57
N LEU A 862 -38.02 16.57 -3.11
CA LEU A 862 -37.92 17.33 -1.86
C LEU A 862 -38.59 18.69 -2.03
N ASP A 863 -39.65 18.95 -1.26
CA ASP A 863 -40.27 20.28 -1.15
C ASP A 863 -39.42 21.16 -0.23
N GLY A 864 -39.20 20.71 1.01
CA GLY A 864 -38.40 21.45 2.00
C GLY A 864 -38.20 20.75 3.34
N VAL A 865 -37.34 21.35 4.16
CA VAL A 865 -37.08 20.97 5.55
C VAL A 865 -37.82 21.90 6.50
N ILE A 866 -38.69 21.35 7.34
CA ILE A 866 -39.41 22.11 8.37
C ILE A 866 -38.76 21.84 9.71
N ALA A 867 -38.26 22.89 10.39
CA ALA A 867 -37.74 22.76 11.75
C ALA A 867 -38.75 23.28 12.77
N LEU A 868 -39.19 22.40 13.68
CA LEU A 868 -40.03 22.75 14.82
C LEU A 868 -39.14 23.13 16.02
N VAL A 869 -39.34 24.32 16.56
CA VAL A 869 -38.54 24.90 17.63
C VAL A 869 -39.43 25.18 18.84
N ASP A 870 -39.08 24.64 20.00
CA ASP A 870 -39.78 24.89 21.27
C ASP A 870 -39.37 26.25 21.84
N ALA A 871 -40.27 27.24 21.80
CA ALA A 871 -39.98 28.58 22.29
C ALA A 871 -39.54 28.65 23.76
N VAL A 872 -39.95 27.69 24.59
CA VAL A 872 -39.64 27.67 26.04
C VAL A 872 -38.20 27.20 26.29
N HIS A 873 -37.72 26.24 25.48
CA HIS A 873 -36.46 25.55 25.73
C HIS A 873 -35.37 25.82 24.69
N ALA A 874 -35.70 26.51 23.59
CA ALA A 874 -34.81 26.67 22.45
C ALA A 874 -33.45 27.27 22.83
N ASP A 875 -33.39 28.34 23.61
CA ASP A 875 -32.10 28.96 23.96
C ASP A 875 -31.15 27.99 24.68
N SER A 876 -31.66 27.24 25.66
CA SER A 876 -30.87 26.22 26.36
C SER A 876 -30.45 25.07 25.44
N GLN A 877 -31.32 24.66 24.51
CA GLN A 877 -31.02 23.59 23.56
C GLN A 877 -29.95 24.03 22.56
N LEU A 878 -30.04 25.26 22.06
CA LEU A 878 -29.08 25.82 21.13
C LEU A 878 -27.71 26.06 21.77
N ASP A 879 -27.66 26.39 23.06
CA ASP A 879 -26.39 26.55 23.78
C ASP A 879 -25.68 25.20 24.04
N GLN A 880 -26.45 24.13 24.27
CA GLN A 880 -25.90 22.83 24.67
C GLN A 880 -25.62 21.89 23.50
N PHE A 881 -26.39 21.97 22.42
CA PHE A 881 -26.35 20.99 21.34
C PHE A 881 -26.17 21.66 19.98
N ALA A 882 -24.97 21.52 19.40
CA ALA A 882 -24.67 21.94 18.03
C ALA A 882 -25.67 21.37 17.01
N LEU A 883 -26.17 20.15 17.25
CA LEU A 883 -27.19 19.50 16.44
C LEU A 883 -28.49 20.32 16.36
N ALA A 884 -28.94 20.94 17.46
CA ALA A 884 -30.14 21.77 17.46
C ALA A 884 -29.96 22.98 16.53
N GLN A 885 -28.77 23.59 16.53
CA GLN A 885 -28.42 24.66 15.61
C GLN A 885 -28.35 24.16 14.15
N SER A 886 -27.80 22.96 13.92
CA SER A 886 -27.74 22.34 12.59
C SER A 886 -29.13 22.05 12.01
N GLN A 887 -30.06 21.54 12.82
CA GLN A 887 -31.46 21.30 12.41
C GLN A 887 -32.12 22.61 11.93
N ILE A 888 -31.88 23.72 12.62
CA ILE A 888 -32.32 25.06 12.18
C ILE A 888 -31.57 25.49 10.91
N GLY A 889 -30.27 25.21 10.81
CA GLY A 889 -29.46 25.54 9.64
C GLY A 889 -29.90 24.86 8.34
N TYR A 890 -30.46 23.66 8.40
CA TYR A 890 -31.05 22.98 7.23
C TYR A 890 -32.43 23.48 6.85
N ALA A 891 -33.15 24.13 7.76
CA ALA A 891 -34.55 24.47 7.57
C ALA A 891 -34.79 25.38 6.35
N ASP A 892 -35.91 25.12 5.68
CA ASP A 892 -36.58 26.00 4.73
C ASP A 892 -37.61 26.88 5.42
N ARG A 893 -38.19 26.37 6.50
CA ARG A 893 -39.20 27.06 7.28
C ARG A 893 -39.05 26.66 8.74
N ILE A 894 -39.11 27.65 9.62
CA ILE A 894 -38.99 27.44 11.06
C ILE A 894 -40.35 27.69 11.68
N LEU A 895 -40.86 26.70 12.41
CA LEU A 895 -42.13 26.79 13.12
C LEU A 895 -41.84 26.86 14.62
N LEU A 896 -42.27 27.95 15.26
CA LEU A 896 -42.00 28.20 16.66
C LEU A 896 -43.20 27.76 17.51
N SER A 897 -43.08 26.64 18.21
CA SER A 897 -44.14 26.07 19.05
C SER A 897 -44.09 26.63 20.48
N LYS A 898 -45.19 26.44 21.23
CA LYS A 898 -45.34 26.84 22.65
C LYS A 898 -45.15 28.35 22.91
N THR A 899 -45.45 29.17 21.90
CA THR A 899 -45.37 30.64 22.00
C THR A 899 -46.39 31.24 22.97
N ASP A 900 -47.46 30.51 23.25
CA ASP A 900 -48.47 30.80 24.26
C ASP A 900 -47.92 30.71 25.70
N ILE A 901 -46.83 29.96 25.92
CA ILE A 901 -46.22 29.74 27.24
C ILE A 901 -44.91 30.52 27.40
N ALA A 902 -44.13 30.69 26.32
CA ALA A 902 -42.77 31.22 26.38
C ALA A 902 -42.65 32.74 26.61
N GLY A 903 -43.72 33.53 26.44
CA GLY A 903 -43.67 34.99 26.57
C GLY A 903 -43.07 35.70 25.34
N GLU A 904 -42.35 36.82 25.52
CA GLU A 904 -41.77 37.60 24.42
C GLU A 904 -40.70 36.82 23.63
N SER A 905 -41.04 36.37 22.43
CA SER A 905 -40.17 35.54 21.58
C SER A 905 -39.23 36.33 20.64
N ALA A 906 -39.17 37.67 20.75
CA ALA A 906 -38.47 38.52 19.80
C ALA A 906 -36.95 38.24 19.74
N GLN A 907 -36.31 38.01 20.89
CA GLN A 907 -34.87 37.73 20.98
C GLN A 907 -34.53 36.35 20.38
N LEU A 908 -35.38 35.35 20.62
CA LEU A 908 -35.22 34.01 20.06
C LEU A 908 -35.36 34.05 18.54
N ILE A 909 -36.34 34.78 18.00
CA ILE A 909 -36.52 34.95 16.55
C ILE A 909 -35.26 35.57 15.93
N GLU A 910 -34.69 36.61 16.55
CA GLU A 910 -33.44 37.23 16.07
C GLU A 910 -32.26 36.25 16.12
N ARG A 911 -32.18 35.39 17.15
CA ARG A 911 -31.18 34.33 17.22
C ARG A 911 -31.35 33.28 16.12
N LEU A 912 -32.57 32.82 15.87
CA LEU A 912 -32.88 31.85 14.80
C LEU A 912 -32.51 32.41 13.42
N GLN A 913 -32.82 33.69 13.17
CA GLN A 913 -32.46 34.39 11.92
C GLN A 913 -30.94 34.55 11.73
N ARG A 914 -30.15 34.65 12.82
CA ARG A 914 -28.68 34.65 12.74
C ARG A 914 -28.12 33.28 12.36
N ILE A 915 -28.73 32.20 12.85
CA ILE A 915 -28.36 30.83 12.49
C ILE A 915 -28.73 30.56 11.02
N ASN A 916 -29.99 30.86 10.65
CA ASN A 916 -30.53 30.66 9.32
C ASN A 916 -31.22 31.92 8.79
N ALA A 917 -30.52 32.68 7.95
CA ALA A 917 -31.03 33.90 7.33
C ALA A 917 -32.00 33.64 6.16
N ARG A 918 -32.17 32.38 5.76
CA ARG A 918 -33.02 31.97 4.63
C ARG A 918 -34.44 31.62 5.06
N ALA A 919 -34.59 30.94 6.18
CA ALA A 919 -35.88 30.39 6.58
C ALA A 919 -36.76 31.43 7.27
N PRO A 920 -37.98 31.70 6.79
CA PRO A 920 -38.96 32.46 7.56
C PRO A 920 -39.35 31.71 8.84
N VAL A 921 -39.58 32.48 9.91
CA VAL A 921 -39.99 31.99 11.23
C VAL A 921 -41.47 32.29 11.45
N TYR A 922 -42.27 31.25 11.67
CA TYR A 922 -43.72 31.38 11.92
C TYR A 922 -44.06 30.94 13.35
N PRO A 923 -44.73 31.77 14.16
CA PRO A 923 -45.26 31.35 15.45
C PRO A 923 -46.45 30.40 15.27
N LEU A 924 -46.40 29.25 15.93
CA LEU A 924 -47.51 28.30 16.04
C LEU A 924 -48.25 28.53 17.36
N LEU A 925 -49.55 28.79 17.26
CA LEU A 925 -50.48 28.81 18.38
C LEU A 925 -51.21 27.46 18.46
N HIS A 926 -51.35 26.92 19.67
CA HIS A 926 -51.98 25.62 19.89
C HIS A 926 -53.43 25.63 19.36
N GLY A 927 -53.74 24.81 18.35
CA GLY A 927 -55.10 24.64 17.80
C GLY A 927 -55.45 25.45 16.54
N ASN A 928 -54.53 26.26 15.98
CA ASN A 928 -54.74 26.98 14.72
C ASN A 928 -53.49 26.91 13.84
N ILE A 929 -53.19 25.71 13.33
CA ILE A 929 -52.03 25.45 12.47
C ILE A 929 -52.49 25.57 11.02
N ASP A 930 -52.03 26.61 10.31
CA ASP A 930 -52.21 26.66 8.86
C ASP A 930 -51.34 25.55 8.23
N LEU A 931 -51.99 24.48 7.79
CA LEU A 931 -51.34 23.32 7.19
C LEU A 931 -50.66 23.67 5.85
N GLY A 932 -51.04 24.79 5.23
CA GLY A 932 -50.30 25.37 4.10
C GLY A 932 -48.85 25.76 4.46
N LEU A 933 -48.54 25.93 5.75
CA LEU A 933 -47.19 26.19 6.24
C LEU A 933 -46.29 24.94 6.24
N LEU A 934 -46.80 23.75 5.95
CA LEU A 934 -45.96 22.53 5.93
C LEU A 934 -45.59 22.09 4.52
N PHE A 935 -46.34 22.53 3.52
CA PHE A 935 -46.18 22.12 2.14
C PHE A 935 -45.87 23.34 1.25
N ASN A 936 -45.46 23.07 0.02
CA ASN A 936 -45.14 24.08 -0.99
C ASN A 936 -44.14 25.11 -0.49
N THR A 937 -43.17 24.67 0.30
CA THR A 937 -42.07 25.51 0.77
C THR A 937 -41.17 25.94 -0.39
N ARG A 938 -41.10 25.15 -1.48
CA ARG A 938 -40.23 25.37 -2.63
C ARG A 938 -38.75 25.51 -2.25
N GLY A 939 -38.39 24.96 -1.09
CA GLY A 939 -37.07 25.08 -0.48
C GLY A 939 -35.94 24.55 -1.35
N PHE A 940 -36.22 23.53 -2.15
CA PHE A 940 -35.28 22.92 -3.09
C PHE A 940 -35.52 23.35 -4.56
N MET A 941 -36.28 24.41 -4.79
CA MET A 941 -36.31 25.11 -6.08
C MET A 941 -35.28 26.24 -6.11
N LEU A 942 -34.86 26.62 -7.31
CA LEU A 942 -34.03 27.81 -7.51
C LEU A 942 -34.88 29.05 -7.23
N GLU A 943 -34.45 29.91 -6.31
CA GLU A 943 -35.21 31.07 -5.84
C GLU A 943 -34.40 32.36 -6.03
N GLU A 944 -35.07 33.41 -6.49
CA GLU A 944 -34.50 34.75 -6.63
C GLU A 944 -34.23 35.40 -5.26
N ASN A 945 -35.16 35.23 -4.30
CA ASN A 945 -35.07 35.76 -2.95
C ASN A 945 -34.29 34.82 -2.04
N VAL A 946 -32.97 34.87 -2.15
CA VAL A 946 -32.04 33.98 -1.44
C VAL A 946 -32.01 34.21 0.08
N VAL A 947 -32.38 35.41 0.55
CA VAL A 947 -32.38 35.81 1.96
C VAL A 947 -33.76 36.33 2.36
N ALA A 948 -34.39 35.71 3.36
CA ALA A 948 -35.74 36.10 3.81
C ALA A 948 -35.73 37.34 4.74
N THR A 949 -34.63 37.62 5.43
CA THR A 949 -34.52 38.78 6.33
C THR A 949 -33.12 39.37 6.24
N LYS A 950 -33.00 40.67 5.91
CA LYS A 950 -31.69 41.36 5.92
C LYS A 950 -31.14 41.38 7.35
N PRO A 951 -29.91 40.88 7.61
CA PRO A 951 -29.35 40.86 8.96
C PRO A 951 -29.29 42.28 9.55
N ARG A 952 -29.92 42.52 10.70
CA ARG A 952 -29.73 43.76 11.47
C ARG A 952 -28.58 43.55 12.45
N PHE A 953 -27.46 44.21 12.20
CA PHE A 953 -26.31 44.15 13.10
C PHE A 953 -26.53 45.10 14.30
N HIS A 954 -26.99 44.56 15.43
CA HIS A 954 -26.83 45.23 16.73
C HIS A 954 -25.48 44.83 17.34
N ARG A 955 -24.66 45.83 17.72
CA ARG A 955 -23.46 45.63 18.54
C ARG A 955 -23.87 45.30 20.00
N ILE A 956 -24.45 44.13 20.23
CA ILE A 956 -24.63 43.56 21.58
C ILE A 956 -23.79 42.28 21.66
N ALA A 957 -23.25 42.01 22.86
CA ALA A 957 -22.29 40.93 23.13
C ALA A 957 -22.73 39.59 22.49
N PRO A 958 -21.83 38.90 21.76
CA PRO A 958 -22.20 37.73 20.97
C PRO A 958 -22.55 36.55 21.89
N GLN A 959 -23.79 36.11 21.87
CA GLN A 959 -24.07 34.69 22.12
C GLN A 959 -23.44 33.91 20.96
N HIS A 960 -22.50 33.02 21.28
CA HIS A 960 -21.72 32.26 20.32
C HIS A 960 -22.58 31.12 19.76
N ASN A 961 -22.97 31.22 18.49
CA ASN A 961 -23.54 30.09 17.76
C ASN A 961 -22.42 29.41 16.97
N GLU A 962 -22.39 28.08 16.96
CA GLU A 962 -21.46 27.29 16.14
C GLU A 962 -21.90 27.29 14.67
N VAL A 963 -23.21 27.33 14.41
CA VAL A 963 -23.82 27.45 13.08
C VAL A 963 -24.24 28.90 12.83
N SER A 964 -23.84 29.44 11.68
CA SER A 964 -24.18 30.80 11.28
C SER A 964 -24.40 30.94 9.78
N SER A 965 -25.15 31.96 9.38
CA SER A 965 -25.34 32.35 7.98
C SER A 965 -24.37 33.46 7.57
N ILE A 966 -23.60 33.25 6.50
CA ILE A 966 -22.76 34.25 5.85
C ILE A 966 -23.48 34.73 4.59
N VAL A 967 -23.88 36.00 4.56
CA VAL A 967 -24.47 36.63 3.37
C VAL A 967 -23.41 37.45 2.65
N VAL A 968 -23.23 37.17 1.35
CA VAL A 968 -22.31 37.88 0.45
C VAL A 968 -23.13 38.56 -0.64
N THR A 969 -22.94 39.87 -0.79
CA THR A 969 -23.59 40.69 -1.82
C THR A 969 -22.53 41.31 -2.72
N LEU A 970 -22.68 41.19 -4.03
CA LEU A 970 -21.77 41.76 -5.02
C LEU A 970 -22.54 42.72 -5.92
N ASP A 971 -22.04 43.95 -6.03
CA ASP A 971 -22.58 45.03 -6.86
C ASP A 971 -21.90 45.12 -8.24
N TYR A 972 -21.26 44.02 -8.68
CA TYR A 972 -20.54 43.91 -9.95
C TYR A 972 -20.76 42.54 -10.60
N PRO A 973 -20.64 42.44 -11.94
CA PRO A 973 -20.72 41.16 -12.63
C PRO A 973 -19.46 40.33 -12.37
N VAL A 974 -19.60 39.01 -12.35
CA VAL A 974 -18.49 38.07 -12.20
C VAL A 974 -18.37 37.15 -13.40
N ALA A 975 -17.14 36.82 -13.79
CA ALA A 975 -16.89 35.83 -14.83
C ALA A 975 -17.27 34.42 -14.34
N LEU A 976 -18.06 33.68 -15.14
CA LEU A 976 -18.58 32.35 -14.79
C LEU A 976 -17.47 31.36 -14.39
N SER A 977 -16.35 31.37 -15.10
CA SER A 977 -15.21 30.48 -14.82
C SER A 977 -14.51 30.80 -13.50
N ALA A 978 -14.42 32.09 -13.15
CA ALA A 978 -13.78 32.55 -11.92
C ALA A 978 -14.65 32.24 -10.69
N VAL A 979 -15.95 32.51 -10.76
CA VAL A 979 -16.88 32.18 -9.67
C VAL A 979 -17.02 30.67 -9.49
N SER A 980 -17.02 29.88 -10.58
CA SER A 980 -17.00 28.41 -10.51
C SER A 980 -15.75 27.91 -9.77
N SER A 981 -14.58 28.50 -10.02
CA SER A 981 -13.33 28.12 -9.35
C SER A 981 -13.35 28.46 -7.86
N VAL A 982 -13.89 29.63 -7.48
CA VAL A 982 -14.07 30.02 -6.08
C VAL A 982 -15.03 29.06 -5.37
N MET A 983 -16.17 28.74 -6.01
CA MET A 983 -17.14 27.79 -5.47
C MET A 983 -16.55 26.38 -5.32
N GLU A 984 -15.83 25.85 -6.32
CA GLU A 984 -15.17 24.54 -6.21
C GLU A 984 -14.13 24.48 -5.07
N ASN A 985 -13.34 25.54 -4.90
CA ASN A 985 -12.37 25.63 -3.80
C ASN A 985 -13.07 25.70 -2.44
N LEU A 986 -14.13 26.51 -2.32
CA LEU A 986 -14.92 26.64 -1.10
C LEU A 986 -15.59 25.29 -0.74
N LEU A 987 -16.20 24.63 -1.72
CA LEU A 987 -16.85 23.33 -1.51
C LEU A 987 -15.84 22.23 -1.19
N SER A 988 -14.67 22.20 -1.82
CA SER A 988 -13.65 21.19 -1.53
C SER A 988 -12.95 21.42 -0.18
N GLY A 989 -12.79 22.67 0.24
CA GLY A 989 -12.18 23.05 1.53
C GLY A 989 -13.13 22.86 2.72
N PHE A 990 -14.41 23.19 2.57
CA PHE A 990 -15.38 23.29 3.68
C PHE A 990 -16.62 22.39 3.53
N ALA A 991 -16.57 21.38 2.66
CA ALA A 991 -17.68 20.44 2.39
C ALA A 991 -18.35 19.85 3.63
N ASN A 992 -17.59 19.55 4.69
CA ASN A 992 -18.12 18.94 5.91
C ASN A 992 -18.72 19.96 6.88
N ASN A 993 -18.40 21.25 6.69
CA ASN A 993 -18.83 22.35 7.53
C ASN A 993 -20.05 23.08 6.95
N LEU A 994 -20.20 23.05 5.62
CA LEU A 994 -21.37 23.58 4.94
C LEU A 994 -22.58 22.68 5.18
N LEU A 995 -23.67 23.27 5.68
CA LEU A 995 -24.97 22.60 5.78
C LEU A 995 -25.77 22.88 4.50
N ARG A 996 -25.92 24.16 4.16
CA ARG A 996 -26.76 24.61 3.05
C ARG A 996 -26.29 25.93 2.47
N TYR A 997 -26.48 26.11 1.17
CA TYR A 997 -26.14 27.37 0.49
C TYR A 997 -27.04 27.60 -0.72
N LYS A 998 -27.27 28.87 -1.04
CA LYS A 998 -28.00 29.33 -2.22
C LYS A 998 -27.37 30.62 -2.73
N GLY A 999 -27.56 30.92 -3.99
CA GLY A 999 -27.20 32.23 -4.51
C GLY A 999 -27.79 32.54 -5.87
N MET A 1000 -27.92 33.84 -6.09
CA MET A 1000 -28.21 34.47 -7.36
C MET A 1000 -26.94 35.20 -7.80
N LEU A 1001 -26.49 34.95 -9.02
CA LEU A 1001 -25.27 35.52 -9.58
C LEU A 1001 -25.58 36.37 -10.81
N TRP A 1002 -24.97 37.56 -10.83
CA TRP A 1002 -24.85 38.40 -12.02
C TRP A 1002 -23.58 38.00 -12.78
N ILE A 1003 -23.77 37.33 -13.92
CA ILE A 1003 -22.67 36.83 -14.75
C ILE A 1003 -22.34 37.84 -15.87
N GLU A 1004 -21.04 38.07 -16.10
CA GLU A 1004 -20.54 38.91 -17.18
C GLU A 1004 -21.02 38.43 -18.56
N ASP A 1005 -21.42 39.37 -19.42
CA ASP A 1005 -21.94 39.13 -20.78
C ASP A 1005 -23.17 38.21 -20.86
N GLN A 1006 -23.93 38.04 -19.77
CA GLN A 1006 -25.15 37.23 -19.75
C GLN A 1006 -26.38 38.08 -19.37
N PRO A 1007 -27.45 38.08 -20.20
CA PRO A 1007 -28.68 38.78 -19.88
C PRO A 1007 -29.54 38.03 -18.85
N CYS A 1008 -29.27 36.74 -18.64
CA CYS A 1008 -29.96 35.89 -17.68
C CYS A 1008 -29.25 35.83 -16.33
N ARG A 1009 -30.02 35.65 -15.26
CA ARG A 1009 -29.49 35.38 -13.93
C ARG A 1009 -29.06 33.93 -13.83
N LEU A 1010 -28.04 33.66 -13.02
CA LEU A 1010 -27.65 32.30 -12.68
C LEU A 1010 -28.03 32.02 -11.22
N LEU A 1011 -28.92 31.06 -11.00
CA LEU A 1011 -29.31 30.63 -9.67
C LEU A 1011 -28.58 29.34 -9.33
N PHE A 1012 -28.11 29.20 -8.09
CA PHE A 1012 -27.53 27.96 -7.60
C PHE A 1012 -28.01 27.63 -6.18
N GLN A 1013 -27.99 26.36 -5.84
CA GLN A 1013 -28.30 25.86 -4.51
C GLN A 1013 -27.51 24.61 -4.18
N GLY A 1014 -27.30 24.34 -2.90
CA GLY A 1014 -26.69 23.08 -2.47
C GLY A 1014 -26.92 22.72 -1.01
N VAL A 1015 -26.73 21.44 -0.74
CA VAL A 1015 -26.76 20.79 0.57
C VAL A 1015 -25.44 20.06 0.73
N GLN A 1016 -24.63 20.48 1.70
CA GLN A 1016 -23.28 19.96 1.92
C GLN A 1016 -22.44 19.90 0.63
N ARG A 1017 -22.16 18.70 0.10
CA ARG A 1017 -21.34 18.48 -1.11
C ARG A 1017 -22.13 18.52 -2.42
N LEU A 1018 -23.46 18.45 -2.35
CA LEU A 1018 -24.33 18.40 -3.51
C LEU A 1018 -24.78 19.82 -3.85
N TYR A 1019 -24.55 20.27 -5.08
CA TYR A 1019 -25.05 21.55 -5.56
C TYR A 1019 -25.47 21.48 -7.01
N SER A 1020 -26.43 22.32 -7.38
CA SER A 1020 -26.89 22.53 -8.75
C SER A 1020 -26.91 24.02 -9.06
N ALA A 1021 -26.81 24.36 -10.34
CA ALA A 1021 -26.97 25.71 -10.84
C ALA A 1021 -27.70 25.66 -12.18
N ASP A 1022 -28.59 26.61 -12.44
CA ASP A 1022 -29.29 26.75 -13.71
C ASP A 1022 -29.57 28.22 -14.03
N TRP A 1023 -29.78 28.50 -15.31
CA TRP A 1023 -30.18 29.82 -15.78
C TRP A 1023 -31.64 30.08 -15.43
N ASP A 1024 -31.91 31.29 -14.94
CA ASP A 1024 -33.25 31.79 -14.67
C ASP A 1024 -33.64 32.82 -15.74
N ARG A 1025 -34.71 33.60 -15.51
CA ARG A 1025 -35.16 34.67 -16.40
C ARG A 1025 -34.11 35.78 -16.60
N GLU A 1026 -34.34 36.57 -17.66
CA GLU A 1026 -33.55 37.76 -17.97
C GLU A 1026 -33.74 38.86 -16.90
N TRP A 1027 -32.68 39.66 -16.70
CA TRP A 1027 -32.75 40.89 -15.90
C TRP A 1027 -33.78 41.85 -16.48
N GLN A 1028 -34.68 42.37 -15.63
CA GLN A 1028 -35.70 43.33 -16.07
C GLN A 1028 -35.16 44.77 -16.11
N ALA A 1029 -35.76 45.63 -16.93
CA ALA A 1029 -35.27 47.00 -17.15
C ALA A 1029 -35.37 47.91 -15.91
N ASP A 1030 -36.25 47.58 -14.97
CA ASP A 1030 -36.47 48.25 -13.68
C ASP A 1030 -35.66 47.64 -12.53
N GLU A 1031 -34.87 46.60 -12.80
CA GLU A 1031 -34.08 45.89 -11.82
C GLU A 1031 -32.61 46.25 -11.89
N THR A 1032 -31.97 46.41 -10.73
CA THR A 1032 -30.52 46.59 -10.64
C THR A 1032 -29.83 45.22 -10.53
N PRO A 1033 -28.98 44.83 -11.50
CA PRO A 1033 -28.24 43.58 -11.41
C PRO A 1033 -27.34 43.53 -10.19
N GLU A 1034 -27.54 42.53 -9.33
CA GLU A 1034 -26.71 42.27 -8.16
C GLU A 1034 -26.58 40.77 -7.92
N SER A 1035 -25.48 40.34 -7.28
CA SER A 1035 -25.35 38.96 -6.82
C SER A 1035 -25.63 38.88 -5.32
N THR A 1036 -26.45 37.93 -4.89
CA THR A 1036 -26.68 37.64 -3.46
C THR A 1036 -26.48 36.16 -3.20
N LEU A 1037 -25.55 35.82 -2.31
CA LEU A 1037 -25.21 34.47 -1.92
C LEU A 1037 -25.36 34.31 -0.40
N VAL A 1038 -25.77 33.13 0.04
CA VAL A 1038 -25.85 32.77 1.46
C VAL A 1038 -25.22 31.40 1.69
N PHE A 1039 -24.34 31.32 2.68
CA PHE A 1039 -23.70 30.09 3.11
C PHE A 1039 -24.04 29.84 4.58
N ILE A 1040 -24.66 28.70 4.88
CA ILE A 1040 -25.01 28.27 6.23
C ILE A 1040 -24.11 27.09 6.59
N GLY A 1041 -23.37 27.22 7.67
CA GLY A 1041 -22.44 26.18 8.08
C GLY A 1041 -21.88 26.33 9.49
N ILE A 1042 -21.22 25.26 9.94
CA ILE A 1042 -20.57 25.15 11.24
C ILE A 1042 -19.19 25.77 11.17
N SER A 1043 -18.96 26.86 11.92
CA SER A 1043 -17.65 27.53 12.04
C SER A 1043 -17.00 27.87 10.70
N LEU A 1044 -17.78 28.42 9.76
CA LEU A 1044 -17.27 28.81 8.44
C LEU A 1044 -16.30 30.01 8.54
N PRO A 1045 -15.19 30.04 7.78
CA PRO A 1045 -14.25 31.16 7.80
C PRO A 1045 -14.78 32.34 6.99
N GLU A 1046 -15.59 33.18 7.64
CA GLU A 1046 -16.28 34.31 7.00
C GLU A 1046 -15.31 35.26 6.26
N ALA A 1047 -14.17 35.61 6.87
CA ALA A 1047 -13.20 36.51 6.25
C ALA A 1047 -12.64 35.93 4.94
N GLU A 1048 -12.25 34.65 4.94
CA GLU A 1048 -11.69 33.99 3.76
C GLU A 1048 -12.73 33.88 2.63
N ILE A 1049 -13.98 33.54 2.97
CA ILE A 1049 -15.07 33.47 2.00
C ILE A 1049 -15.32 34.86 1.39
N ARG A 1050 -15.42 35.90 2.21
CA ARG A 1050 -15.63 37.28 1.72
C ARG A 1050 -14.46 37.75 0.84
N ASP A 1051 -13.22 37.49 1.25
CA ASP A 1051 -12.03 37.87 0.48
C ASP A 1051 -11.96 37.14 -0.87
N ALA A 1052 -12.35 35.87 -0.92
CA ALA A 1052 -12.38 35.09 -2.16
C ALA A 1052 -13.39 35.66 -3.18
N PHE A 1053 -14.58 36.06 -2.74
CA PHE A 1053 -15.57 36.71 -3.61
C PHE A 1053 -15.22 38.18 -3.94
N ALA A 1054 -14.58 38.91 -3.02
CA ALA A 1054 -14.05 40.25 -3.28
C ALA A 1054 -12.96 40.23 -4.37
N GLY A 1055 -12.14 39.17 -4.40
CA GLY A 1055 -11.12 38.94 -5.43
C GLY A 1055 -11.67 38.70 -6.85
N LEU A 1056 -12.99 38.50 -7.01
CA LEU A 1056 -13.65 38.36 -8.32
C LEU A 1056 -13.92 39.71 -9.00
N LYS A 1057 -13.70 40.83 -8.32
CA LYS A 1057 -13.95 42.17 -8.88
C LYS A 1057 -13.10 42.35 -10.15
N PRO A 1058 -13.71 42.70 -11.30
CA PRO A 1058 -12.96 42.95 -12.53
C PRO A 1058 -11.88 44.01 -12.28
N THR A 1059 -10.66 43.73 -12.73
CA THR A 1059 -9.60 44.75 -12.72
C THR A 1059 -9.89 45.72 -13.86
N ALA A 1060 -9.99 47.01 -13.53
CA ALA A 1060 -10.36 48.08 -14.46
C ALA A 1060 -9.36 48.27 -15.61
#